data_AF-A0A7M3SCW0-F1
#
_entry.id   AF-A0A7M3SCW0-F1
#
_cell.length_a   1.000
_cell.length_b   1.000
_cell.length_c   1.000
_cell.angle_alpha   90.00
_cell.angle_beta   90.00
_cell.angle_gamma   90.00
#
_symmetry.space_group_name_H-M   'P 1'
#
loop_
_entity.id
_entity.type
_entity.pdbx_description
1 polymer ?
#
loop_
_entity_poly.entity_id
_entity_poly.type
_entity_poly.pdbx_seq_one_letter_code
_entity_poly.pdbx_strand_id
1 'polypeptide(L)'
;MRGRATLLLGVLLVALMAAPQFTAAPGGIGAAGDQGCTCHGGASPDTTVLVDGLPDTYNASEVYTFTVTVQNDVMEINDVDWNGRAGGYRILVSHGEVSAVPESLSQTMDGGLTHTTEANAVRSWTFEWTAPAADDLNVEMTVYGNAVNGGNGAGGDHWNEAKISIAGINAGALAPSASALVIFVTSIGLAAGLIFMGVLWVFYRRSPDTFTMERFWGFLKPWLTTTDHKEVGIMYFLFGFFFFLVGGLLALLFRLQLALPENDFLTYDEYNSFFTLHGTTMIFLAAMPMIAGFMNYVLPLQIGAKDLAFPRINAMGLWLLVFSAPLIFTGIWSGQGADITWVMYPPYSSLTEANLGSTLADYGSNAGTTAFISGMLMLGASSTLGGVNFITTVFTMRAPGVTWMKMPLFTWSVFISVFMLFMSLPALIIGVAFLLFDHTIGTQFFVAGGDPLLFQHLFWFFGHPEVYVVIVPAFGIVSEVLATSARRSIFGYKSMVFAMAGIGIVGFIVWGHHMLTSGMDPFWRALFMIMTMLVAIPTGAKIFNWLATLWGGSLVMKTHTLWSLGFLVTFTLGGISGMFFPVAGLDIHFHDSYFVVAHFHYVFIGGTVFALFSAVYYWYPKATGRKLNETLGLWHFLIGFSSYNAAFWPMHALGIMGMPRRTHTYTLESGFAEYNMAVTTFAFIFGISQLLLVWNIIYSSRRGEPVGKDPWGGWSLEWSTTSPPPTPSFHDIPTQLDKNEEFGHHKHDGPSLKEKLWNAEPKGAEE
;
A
#
# COMPACT_ATOMS: atom_id res chain seq x y z
N MET A 1 -47.14 -17.50 -16.19
CA MET A 1 -45.78 -16.95 -15.93
C MET A 1 -45.01 -16.56 -17.19
N ARG A 2 -45.26 -17.14 -18.37
CA ARG A 2 -44.55 -16.77 -19.61
C ARG A 2 -44.93 -15.40 -20.22
N GLY A 3 -46.16 -14.91 -20.06
CA GLY A 3 -46.57 -13.61 -20.63
C GLY A 3 -46.06 -12.37 -19.88
N ARG A 4 -45.72 -12.49 -18.58
CA ARG A 4 -45.19 -11.36 -17.78
C ARG A 4 -43.71 -11.13 -18.01
N ALA A 5 -42.94 -12.19 -18.33
CA ALA A 5 -41.52 -12.08 -18.68
C ALA A 5 -41.32 -11.44 -20.06
N THR A 6 -42.18 -11.74 -21.04
CA THR A 6 -42.11 -11.12 -22.38
C THR A 6 -42.57 -9.66 -22.36
N LEU A 7 -43.54 -9.32 -21.50
CA LEU A 7 -43.95 -7.93 -21.29
C LEU A 7 -42.85 -7.13 -20.58
N LEU A 8 -42.21 -7.71 -19.55
CA LEU A 8 -41.08 -7.08 -18.86
C LEU A 8 -39.85 -6.93 -19.77
N LEU A 9 -39.53 -7.93 -20.60
CA LEU A 9 -38.48 -7.80 -21.62
C LEU A 9 -38.84 -6.78 -22.71
N GLY A 10 -40.10 -6.70 -23.12
CA GLY A 10 -40.58 -5.69 -24.07
C GLY A 10 -40.50 -4.29 -23.50
N VAL A 11 -40.87 -4.10 -22.23
CA VAL A 11 -40.75 -2.81 -21.52
C VAL A 11 -39.29 -2.45 -21.28
N LEU A 12 -38.41 -3.42 -20.97
CA LEU A 12 -36.96 -3.20 -20.84
C LEU A 12 -36.28 -2.91 -22.19
N LEU A 13 -36.69 -3.55 -23.29
CA LEU A 13 -36.16 -3.27 -24.63
C LEU A 13 -36.65 -1.92 -25.16
N VAL A 14 -37.88 -1.51 -24.84
CA VAL A 14 -38.38 -0.16 -25.13
C VAL A 14 -37.71 0.90 -24.23
N ALA A 15 -37.39 0.56 -22.97
CA ALA A 15 -36.60 1.41 -22.07
C ALA A 15 -35.11 1.50 -22.48
N LEU A 16 -34.55 0.45 -23.10
CA LEU A 16 -33.18 0.41 -23.64
C LEU A 16 -33.07 1.08 -25.01
N MET A 17 -34.16 1.19 -25.77
CA MET A 17 -34.23 2.02 -26.98
C MET A 17 -34.55 3.49 -26.69
N ALA A 18 -34.87 3.83 -25.44
CA ALA A 18 -34.89 5.20 -24.96
C ALA A 18 -33.48 5.63 -24.52
N ALA A 19 -32.52 5.60 -25.44
CA ALA A 19 -31.34 6.43 -25.28
C ALA A 19 -31.82 7.89 -25.26
N PRO A 20 -31.43 8.73 -24.29
CA PRO A 20 -31.46 10.17 -24.53
C PRO A 20 -30.52 10.39 -25.70
N GLN A 21 -31.08 10.54 -26.90
CA GLN A 21 -30.36 11.12 -28.01
C GLN A 21 -30.08 12.54 -27.57
N PHE A 22 -28.87 12.79 -27.04
CA PHE A 22 -28.39 14.14 -26.81
C PHE A 22 -28.32 14.80 -28.18
N THR A 23 -29.38 15.52 -28.49
CA THR A 23 -29.45 16.39 -29.65
C THR A 23 -28.63 17.60 -29.26
N ALA A 24 -27.56 17.90 -30.01
CA ALA A 24 -26.86 19.16 -29.89
C ALA A 24 -27.90 20.28 -29.95
N ALA A 25 -28.13 20.94 -28.82
CA ALA A 25 -29.22 21.88 -28.65
C ALA A 25 -28.74 23.24 -29.15
N PRO A 26 -29.35 23.81 -30.21
CA PRO A 26 -28.95 25.11 -30.75
C PRO A 26 -29.10 26.28 -29.78
N GLY A 27 -29.73 26.07 -28.63
CA GLY A 27 -29.98 27.07 -27.61
C GLY A 27 -29.38 26.67 -26.27
N GLY A 28 -28.17 26.12 -26.22
CA GLY A 28 -27.51 25.86 -24.95
C GLY A 28 -27.96 24.60 -24.21
N ILE A 29 -27.29 24.36 -23.09
CA ILE A 29 -27.43 23.12 -22.31
C ILE A 29 -27.71 23.46 -20.84
N GLY A 30 -28.59 22.69 -20.21
CA GLY A 30 -28.90 22.75 -18.78
C GLY A 30 -27.90 21.95 -17.93
N ALA A 31 -28.34 21.35 -16.83
CA ALA A 31 -27.46 20.65 -15.87
C ALA A 31 -26.64 19.49 -16.49
N ALA A 32 -27.08 18.97 -17.64
CA ALA A 32 -26.32 18.00 -18.43
C ALA A 32 -24.96 18.54 -18.92
N GLY A 33 -24.78 19.87 -18.97
CA GLY A 33 -23.52 20.52 -19.34
C GLY A 33 -22.62 20.86 -18.16
N ASP A 34 -23.00 20.53 -16.92
CA ASP A 34 -22.16 20.76 -15.72
C ASP A 34 -20.96 19.83 -15.67
N GLN A 35 -20.94 18.82 -16.54
CA GLN A 35 -19.80 17.93 -16.79
C GLN A 35 -19.07 18.31 -18.10
N GLY A 36 -19.35 19.51 -18.62
CA GLY A 36 -18.85 20.02 -19.89
C GLY A 36 -19.70 19.66 -21.11
N CYS A 37 -19.24 20.05 -22.29
CA CYS A 37 -19.99 19.91 -23.56
C CYS A 37 -19.90 18.48 -24.13
N THR A 38 -20.18 17.47 -23.30
CA THR A 38 -20.01 16.04 -23.57
C THR A 38 -20.81 15.51 -24.77
N CYS A 39 -21.83 16.25 -25.22
CA CYS A 39 -22.54 15.98 -26.47
C CYS A 39 -21.64 16.06 -27.73
N HIS A 40 -20.44 16.65 -27.61
CA HIS A 40 -19.45 16.88 -28.68
C HIS A 40 -18.18 16.04 -28.55
N GLY A 41 -18.17 15.04 -27.66
CA GLY A 41 -16.99 14.22 -27.34
C GLY A 41 -16.29 14.64 -26.05
N GLY A 42 -15.09 14.11 -25.80
CA GLY A 42 -14.27 14.48 -24.64
C GLY A 42 -13.65 15.88 -24.78
N ALA A 43 -13.14 16.42 -23.66
CA ALA A 43 -12.41 17.68 -23.68
C ALA A 43 -11.17 17.59 -24.58
N SER A 44 -10.90 18.63 -25.37
CA SER A 44 -9.79 18.67 -26.32
C SER A 44 -8.71 19.64 -25.86
N PRO A 45 -7.42 19.25 -25.84
CA PRO A 45 -6.32 20.15 -25.54
C PRO A 45 -6.12 21.22 -26.63
N ASP A 46 -6.67 21.02 -27.82
CA ASP A 46 -6.60 21.98 -28.94
C ASP A 46 -7.58 23.15 -28.77
N THR A 47 -8.54 23.05 -27.85
CA THR A 47 -9.44 24.16 -27.47
C THR A 47 -8.97 24.79 -26.17
N THR A 48 -8.80 26.11 -26.14
CA THR A 48 -8.49 26.88 -24.93
C THR A 48 -9.61 27.88 -24.63
N VAL A 49 -10.06 27.92 -23.37
CA VAL A 49 -11.03 28.91 -22.88
C VAL A 49 -10.27 30.00 -22.14
N LEU A 50 -10.28 31.21 -22.70
CA LEU A 50 -9.64 32.38 -22.12
C LEU A 50 -10.69 33.26 -21.47
N VAL A 51 -10.48 33.63 -20.21
CA VAL A 51 -11.35 34.52 -19.45
C VAL A 51 -10.54 35.75 -19.04
N ASP A 52 -10.95 36.92 -19.50
CA ASP A 52 -10.23 38.19 -19.30
C ASP A 52 -11.16 39.27 -18.73
N GLY A 53 -10.68 40.10 -17.82
CA GLY A 53 -11.43 41.20 -17.19
C GLY A 53 -12.07 40.90 -15.82
N LEU A 54 -11.97 39.67 -15.31
CA LEU A 54 -12.33 39.38 -13.92
C LEU A 54 -11.25 39.90 -12.96
N PRO A 55 -11.61 40.43 -11.78
CA PRO A 55 -10.64 40.95 -10.83
C PRO A 55 -9.95 39.79 -10.07
N ASP A 56 -8.79 40.06 -9.47
CA ASP A 56 -8.15 39.13 -8.53
C ASP A 56 -8.94 39.02 -7.21
N THR A 57 -9.59 40.12 -6.80
CA THR A 57 -10.44 40.20 -5.61
C THR A 57 -11.68 41.04 -5.88
N TYR A 58 -12.82 40.70 -5.30
CA TYR A 58 -14.08 41.44 -5.49
C TYR A 58 -14.53 42.23 -4.25
N ASN A 59 -15.24 43.33 -4.49
CA ASN A 59 -16.04 44.04 -3.48
C ASN A 59 -17.49 43.54 -3.50
N ALA A 60 -18.14 43.53 -2.34
CA ALA A 60 -19.54 43.14 -2.20
C ALA A 60 -20.44 43.89 -3.20
N SER A 61 -21.25 43.14 -3.94
CA SER A 61 -22.25 43.66 -4.88
C SER A 61 -21.72 44.54 -6.03
N GLU A 62 -20.42 44.52 -6.30
CA GLU A 62 -19.84 45.21 -7.46
C GLU A 62 -20.03 44.39 -8.74
N VAL A 63 -20.17 45.08 -9.87
CA VAL A 63 -20.34 44.45 -11.19
C VAL A 63 -19.02 44.52 -11.96
N TYR A 64 -18.56 43.37 -12.43
CA TYR A 64 -17.34 43.24 -13.23
C TYR A 64 -17.66 42.77 -14.64
N THR A 65 -17.14 43.49 -15.63
CA THR A 65 -17.27 43.09 -17.04
C THR A 65 -16.09 42.21 -17.42
N PHE A 66 -16.36 41.04 -17.98
CA PHE A 66 -15.33 40.10 -18.43
C PHE A 66 -15.69 39.52 -19.80
N THR A 67 -14.69 38.99 -20.50
CA THR A 67 -14.85 38.38 -21.82
C THR A 67 -14.38 36.94 -21.77
N VAL A 68 -15.21 36.03 -22.30
CA VAL A 68 -14.83 34.65 -22.55
C VAL A 68 -14.52 34.50 -24.03
N THR A 69 -13.34 34.00 -24.35
CA THR A 69 -12.94 33.66 -25.73
C THR A 69 -12.55 32.21 -25.83
N VAL A 70 -13.16 31.48 -26.75
CA VAL A 70 -12.84 30.09 -27.06
C VAL A 70 -11.95 30.05 -28.29
N GLN A 71 -10.69 29.67 -28.10
CA GLN A 71 -9.71 29.53 -29.18
C GLN A 71 -9.53 28.06 -29.52
N ASN A 72 -9.47 27.76 -30.81
CA ASN A 72 -9.03 26.45 -31.30
C ASN A 72 -8.34 26.69 -32.64
N ASP A 73 -7.02 26.51 -32.67
CA ASP A 73 -6.16 26.84 -33.81
C ASP A 73 -6.09 25.71 -34.85
N VAL A 74 -6.58 24.52 -34.49
CA VAL A 74 -6.51 23.31 -35.32
C VAL A 74 -7.83 23.08 -36.09
N MET A 75 -8.93 23.67 -35.61
CA MET A 75 -10.26 23.52 -36.19
C MET A 75 -10.42 24.36 -37.46
N GLU A 76 -10.45 23.69 -38.62
CA GLU A 76 -10.82 24.30 -39.89
C GLU A 76 -12.34 24.44 -40.02
N ILE A 77 -12.82 25.66 -40.28
CA ILE A 77 -14.22 25.92 -40.63
C ILE A 77 -14.44 25.46 -42.07
N ASN A 78 -15.35 24.51 -42.29
CA ASN A 78 -15.66 24.01 -43.63
C ASN A 78 -16.63 24.96 -44.34
N ASP A 79 -16.11 25.84 -45.19
CA ASP A 79 -16.88 26.87 -45.93
C ASP A 79 -17.98 26.30 -46.85
N VAL A 80 -17.93 25.01 -47.20
CA VAL A 80 -18.86 24.40 -48.14
C VAL A 80 -20.22 24.03 -47.50
N ASP A 81 -20.22 23.71 -46.19
CA ASP A 81 -21.41 23.25 -45.44
C ASP A 81 -21.69 24.10 -44.17
N TRP A 82 -21.12 25.30 -44.09
CA TRP A 82 -21.20 26.17 -42.89
C TRP A 82 -22.63 26.57 -42.53
N ASN A 83 -23.10 26.16 -41.35
CA ASN A 83 -24.43 26.47 -40.84
C ASN A 83 -24.53 27.79 -40.05
N GLY A 84 -23.47 28.61 -40.03
CA GLY A 84 -23.46 29.89 -39.30
C GLY A 84 -23.02 29.82 -37.83
N ARG A 85 -22.60 28.65 -37.32
CA ARG A 85 -22.29 28.45 -35.89
C ARG A 85 -20.81 28.16 -35.66
N ALA A 86 -20.18 28.97 -34.82
CA ALA A 86 -18.77 28.91 -34.48
C ALA A 86 -18.48 28.48 -33.03
N GLY A 87 -19.41 28.63 -32.09
CA GLY A 87 -19.11 28.24 -30.70
C GLY A 87 -20.33 28.19 -29.78
N GLY A 88 -20.09 27.84 -28.53
CA GLY A 88 -21.07 27.89 -27.45
C GLY A 88 -20.39 27.86 -26.10
N TYR A 89 -21.12 28.23 -25.04
CA TYR A 89 -20.60 28.22 -23.67
C TYR A 89 -21.63 27.75 -22.63
N ARG A 90 -21.11 27.37 -21.46
CA ARG A 90 -21.87 27.25 -20.20
C ARG A 90 -21.02 27.79 -19.06
N ILE A 91 -21.59 28.67 -18.25
CA ILE A 91 -20.94 29.31 -17.11
C ILE A 91 -21.70 28.89 -15.85
N LEU A 92 -20.95 28.34 -14.90
CA LEU A 92 -21.40 28.03 -13.55
C LEU A 92 -20.66 28.96 -12.60
N VAL A 93 -21.39 29.60 -11.70
CA VAL A 93 -20.81 30.45 -10.67
C VAL A 93 -21.37 30.01 -9.33
N SER A 94 -20.52 29.88 -8.32
CA SER A 94 -20.97 29.45 -6.98
C SER A 94 -21.77 30.54 -6.28
N HIS A 95 -21.41 31.82 -6.50
CA HIS A 95 -22.05 32.98 -5.89
C HIS A 95 -22.03 34.21 -6.81
N GLY A 96 -23.05 35.04 -6.71
CA GLY A 96 -23.26 36.16 -7.64
C GLY A 96 -24.02 35.74 -8.89
N GLU A 97 -24.30 36.70 -9.76
CA GLU A 97 -25.10 36.48 -10.98
C GLU A 97 -24.30 36.90 -12.21
N VAL A 98 -24.31 36.06 -13.24
CA VAL A 98 -23.65 36.34 -14.53
C VAL A 98 -24.72 36.56 -15.60
N SER A 99 -24.54 37.59 -16.42
CA SER A 99 -25.38 37.89 -17.59
C SER A 99 -24.51 38.22 -18.81
N ALA A 100 -24.95 37.91 -20.02
CA ALA A 100 -24.23 38.32 -21.23
C ALA A 100 -24.57 39.77 -21.65
N VAL A 101 -23.65 40.39 -22.39
CA VAL A 101 -23.83 41.72 -22.98
C VAL A 101 -23.70 41.61 -24.51
N PRO A 102 -24.79 41.78 -25.29
CA PRO A 102 -26.17 42.00 -24.85
C PRO A 102 -26.82 40.73 -24.27
N GLU A 103 -27.85 40.91 -23.42
CA GLU A 103 -28.54 39.82 -22.71
C GLU A 103 -29.10 38.74 -23.65
N SER A 104 -29.43 39.09 -24.90
CA SER A 104 -29.98 38.16 -25.90
C SER A 104 -29.02 37.02 -26.26
N LEU A 105 -27.73 37.15 -25.95
CA LEU A 105 -26.72 36.11 -26.19
C LEU A 105 -26.72 35.01 -25.13
N SER A 106 -27.44 35.18 -24.01
CA SER A 106 -27.47 34.22 -22.92
C SER A 106 -28.86 33.87 -22.45
N GLN A 107 -28.98 32.71 -21.83
CA GLN A 107 -30.17 32.30 -21.08
C GLN A 107 -29.76 31.42 -19.91
N THR A 108 -30.57 31.41 -18.86
CA THR A 108 -30.34 30.57 -17.67
C THR A 108 -31.06 29.25 -17.83
N MET A 109 -30.34 28.14 -17.68
CA MET A 109 -30.89 26.78 -17.71
C MET A 109 -30.29 25.97 -16.56
N ASP A 110 -31.16 25.44 -15.70
CA ASP A 110 -30.82 24.64 -14.52
C ASP A 110 -29.71 25.26 -13.66
N GLY A 111 -29.87 26.53 -13.29
CA GLY A 111 -28.93 27.23 -12.40
C GLY A 111 -27.60 27.65 -13.03
N GLY A 112 -27.38 27.38 -14.32
CA GLY A 112 -26.20 27.84 -15.07
C GLY A 112 -26.57 28.79 -16.21
N LEU A 113 -25.66 29.70 -16.56
CA LEU A 113 -25.81 30.55 -17.74
C LEU A 113 -25.32 29.79 -18.97
N THR A 114 -26.10 29.77 -20.04
CA THR A 114 -25.73 29.13 -21.30
C THR A 114 -26.08 30.01 -22.49
N HIS A 115 -25.61 29.63 -23.66
CA HIS A 115 -25.74 30.41 -24.90
C HIS A 115 -27.14 30.27 -25.51
N THR A 116 -27.58 31.30 -26.24
CA THR A 116 -28.73 31.23 -27.15
C THR A 116 -28.29 30.87 -28.57
N THR A 117 -29.23 30.67 -29.49
CA THR A 117 -28.90 30.42 -30.90
C THR A 117 -28.19 31.61 -31.56
N GLU A 118 -28.47 32.84 -31.12
CA GLU A 118 -27.81 34.06 -31.59
C GLU A 118 -26.32 34.07 -31.20
N ALA A 119 -26.00 33.61 -29.99
CA ALA A 119 -24.64 33.56 -29.48
C ALA A 119 -23.73 32.57 -30.22
N ASN A 120 -24.29 31.61 -30.94
CA ASN A 120 -23.49 30.61 -31.62
C ASN A 120 -22.68 31.16 -32.80
N ALA A 121 -22.98 32.36 -33.29
CA ALA A 121 -22.29 32.93 -34.45
C ALA A 121 -20.83 33.36 -34.18
N VAL A 122 -20.41 33.41 -32.91
CA VAL A 122 -19.10 33.89 -32.49
C VAL A 122 -18.44 32.92 -31.51
N ARG A 123 -17.15 33.17 -31.19
CA ARG A 123 -16.40 32.45 -30.15
C ARG A 123 -15.91 33.37 -29.02
N SER A 124 -16.39 34.59 -29.00
CA SER A 124 -16.01 35.58 -27.99
C SER A 124 -17.28 36.30 -27.55
N TRP A 125 -17.52 36.30 -26.24
CA TRP A 125 -18.71 36.89 -25.63
C TRP A 125 -18.30 37.72 -24.43
N THR A 126 -18.96 38.86 -24.25
CA THR A 126 -18.79 39.72 -23.08
C THR A 126 -19.91 39.44 -22.09
N PHE A 127 -19.55 39.43 -20.81
CA PHE A 127 -20.43 39.16 -19.69
C PHE A 127 -20.24 40.20 -18.60
N GLU A 128 -21.28 40.37 -17.79
CA GLU A 128 -21.23 41.08 -16.53
C GLU A 128 -21.49 40.09 -15.39
N TRP A 129 -20.56 40.02 -14.44
CA TRP A 129 -20.73 39.29 -13.20
C TRP A 129 -20.98 40.28 -12.06
N THR A 130 -22.14 40.15 -11.43
CA THR A 130 -22.47 40.88 -10.20
C THR A 130 -22.03 40.03 -9.01
N ALA A 131 -21.04 40.50 -8.26
CA ALA A 131 -20.50 39.83 -7.10
C ALA A 131 -21.54 39.66 -5.97
N PRO A 132 -21.42 38.64 -5.11
CA PRO A 132 -22.32 38.46 -3.98
C PRO A 132 -22.26 39.64 -2.98
N ALA A 133 -23.30 39.79 -2.16
CA ALA A 133 -23.34 40.82 -1.12
C ALA A 133 -22.41 40.54 0.07
N ALA A 134 -21.95 39.30 0.21
CA ALA A 134 -20.94 38.89 1.18
C ALA A 134 -19.56 38.97 0.52
N ASP A 135 -18.59 39.61 1.17
CA ASP A 135 -17.21 39.77 0.68
C ASP A 135 -16.17 39.00 1.51
N ASP A 136 -16.64 38.08 2.36
CA ASP A 136 -15.87 37.14 3.16
C ASP A 136 -15.82 35.72 2.55
N LEU A 137 -16.39 35.55 1.35
CA LEU A 137 -16.50 34.28 0.63
C LEU A 137 -15.62 34.26 -0.62
N ASN A 138 -15.19 33.07 -1.04
CA ASN A 138 -14.56 32.87 -2.35
C ASN A 138 -15.61 32.47 -3.39
N VAL A 139 -15.52 33.04 -4.58
CA VAL A 139 -16.39 32.74 -5.71
C VAL A 139 -15.62 31.82 -6.66
N GLU A 140 -16.20 30.66 -6.96
CA GLU A 140 -15.69 29.73 -7.97
C GLU A 140 -16.55 29.87 -9.22
N MET A 141 -15.90 30.09 -10.37
CA MET A 141 -16.52 30.19 -11.67
C MET A 141 -15.92 29.15 -12.61
N THR A 142 -16.75 28.29 -13.17
CA THR A 142 -16.36 27.33 -14.20
C THR A 142 -17.00 27.73 -15.52
N VAL A 143 -16.17 27.94 -16.54
CA VAL A 143 -16.57 28.31 -17.89
C VAL A 143 -16.25 27.16 -18.83
N TYR A 144 -17.27 26.48 -19.30
CA TYR A 144 -17.19 25.53 -20.41
C TYR A 144 -17.31 26.27 -21.73
N GLY A 145 -16.35 26.07 -22.62
CA GLY A 145 -16.33 26.67 -23.95
C GLY A 145 -16.21 25.60 -25.03
N ASN A 146 -17.11 25.65 -26.01
CA ASN A 146 -17.13 24.75 -27.15
C ASN A 146 -16.78 25.51 -28.43
N ALA A 147 -15.77 25.04 -29.15
CA ALA A 147 -15.51 25.44 -30.52
C ALA A 147 -16.32 24.52 -31.45
N VAL A 148 -17.09 25.10 -32.35
CA VAL A 148 -17.96 24.36 -33.27
C VAL A 148 -17.46 24.55 -34.70
N ASN A 149 -17.47 23.47 -35.49
CA ASN A 149 -16.96 23.43 -36.86
C ASN A 149 -18.01 23.82 -37.92
N GLY A 150 -19.25 24.05 -37.48
CA GLY A 150 -20.38 24.50 -38.30
C GLY A 150 -21.06 23.43 -39.15
N GLY A 151 -20.78 22.14 -38.90
CA GLY A 151 -21.48 21.01 -39.51
C GLY A 151 -22.86 20.74 -38.90
N ASN A 152 -23.64 19.85 -39.54
CA ASN A 152 -25.00 19.47 -39.10
C ASN A 152 -25.04 18.45 -37.95
N GLY A 153 -23.91 18.17 -37.29
CA GLY A 153 -23.80 17.23 -36.18
C GLY A 153 -22.65 17.58 -35.25
N ALA A 154 -22.54 16.89 -34.12
CA ALA A 154 -21.54 17.17 -33.08
C ALA A 154 -20.12 16.62 -33.37
N GLY A 155 -19.93 15.97 -34.53
CA GLY A 155 -18.66 15.39 -34.91
C GLY A 155 -17.68 16.44 -35.41
N GLY A 156 -16.51 16.54 -34.77
CA GLY A 156 -15.46 17.50 -35.09
C GLY A 156 -15.57 18.85 -34.36
N ASP A 157 -16.45 18.94 -33.37
CA ASP A 157 -16.48 20.03 -32.40
C ASP A 157 -15.53 19.70 -31.23
N HIS A 158 -14.98 20.73 -30.58
CA HIS A 158 -13.97 20.58 -29.54
C HIS A 158 -14.23 21.55 -28.40
N TRP A 159 -14.38 21.03 -27.18
CA TRP A 159 -14.61 21.86 -26.01
C TRP A 159 -13.50 21.72 -24.97
N ASN A 160 -13.40 22.71 -24.09
CA ASN A 160 -12.55 22.68 -22.90
C ASN A 160 -13.18 23.56 -21.79
N GLU A 161 -12.55 23.63 -20.63
CA GLU A 161 -13.00 24.44 -19.49
C GLU A 161 -11.93 25.43 -18.99
N ALA A 162 -12.39 26.49 -18.34
CA ALA A 162 -11.57 27.35 -17.48
C ALA A 162 -12.21 27.42 -16.09
N LYS A 163 -11.41 27.26 -15.04
CA LYS A 163 -11.82 27.40 -13.63
C LYS A 163 -11.15 28.63 -13.04
N ILE A 164 -11.96 29.52 -12.47
CA ILE A 164 -11.54 30.80 -11.92
C ILE A 164 -12.00 30.88 -10.48
N SER A 165 -11.09 31.25 -9.58
CA SER A 165 -11.39 31.53 -8.17
C SER A 165 -11.15 33.00 -7.90
N ILE A 166 -12.15 33.70 -7.38
CA ILE A 166 -12.10 35.14 -7.06
C ILE A 166 -12.37 35.30 -5.57
N ALA A 167 -11.39 35.83 -4.83
CA ALA A 167 -11.52 36.04 -3.39
C ALA A 167 -12.29 37.32 -3.08
N GLY A 168 -13.19 37.28 -2.09
CA GLY A 168 -13.76 38.51 -1.52
C GLY A 168 -12.68 39.31 -0.80
N ILE A 169 -12.80 40.64 -0.75
CA ILE A 169 -11.78 41.49 -0.12
C ILE A 169 -11.53 41.17 1.37
N ASN A 170 -12.51 40.57 2.05
CA ASN A 170 -12.42 40.10 3.43
C ASN A 170 -12.33 38.57 3.53
N ALA A 171 -12.37 37.85 2.40
CA ALA A 171 -12.10 36.43 2.38
C ALA A 171 -10.61 36.27 2.70
N GLY A 172 -10.28 35.64 3.83
CA GLY A 172 -8.89 35.39 4.20
C GLY A 172 -8.14 34.76 3.04
N ALA A 173 -6.85 35.11 2.85
CA ALA A 173 -6.07 34.64 1.73
C ALA A 173 -6.27 33.14 1.51
N LEU A 174 -6.73 32.76 0.31
CA LEU A 174 -6.62 31.39 -0.19
C LEU A 174 -5.15 31.01 -0.04
N ALA A 175 -4.82 30.24 0.99
CA ALA A 175 -3.56 29.53 0.96
C ALA A 175 -3.68 28.69 -0.32
N PRO A 176 -2.81 28.87 -1.33
CA PRO A 176 -2.81 27.95 -2.45
C PRO A 176 -2.61 26.57 -1.84
N SER A 177 -3.64 25.73 -1.88
CA SER A 177 -3.50 24.35 -1.47
C SER A 177 -2.58 23.73 -2.51
N ALA A 178 -1.34 23.44 -2.12
CA ALA A 178 -0.49 22.61 -2.95
C ALA A 178 -1.29 21.34 -3.23
N SER A 179 -1.43 20.96 -4.50
CA SER A 179 -2.15 19.72 -4.83
C SER A 179 -1.58 18.58 -3.98
N ALA A 180 -2.43 17.66 -3.55
CA ALA A 180 -1.97 16.58 -2.70
C ALA A 180 -0.85 15.77 -3.37
N LEU A 181 -0.86 15.69 -4.71
CA LEU A 181 0.26 15.24 -5.52
C LEU A 181 1.55 16.03 -5.26
N VAL A 182 1.53 17.37 -5.28
CA VAL A 182 2.69 18.20 -4.96
C VAL A 182 3.16 17.94 -3.52
N ILE A 183 2.25 17.85 -2.54
CA ILE A 183 2.60 17.55 -1.15
C ILE A 183 3.29 16.18 -1.08
N PHE A 184 2.74 15.18 -1.75
CA PHE A 184 3.25 13.83 -1.78
C PHE A 184 4.64 13.75 -2.43
N VAL A 185 4.79 14.30 -3.64
CA VAL A 185 6.05 14.31 -4.39
C VAL A 185 7.11 15.13 -3.66
N THR A 186 6.75 16.26 -3.07
CA THR A 186 7.66 17.08 -2.26
C THR A 186 8.13 16.31 -1.04
N SER A 187 7.25 15.58 -0.38
CA SER A 187 7.60 14.77 0.79
C SER A 187 8.47 13.57 0.44
N ILE A 188 8.22 12.90 -0.69
CA ILE A 188 9.13 11.88 -1.23
C ILE A 188 10.49 12.50 -1.54
N GLY A 189 10.51 13.63 -2.25
CA GLY A 189 11.73 14.34 -2.60
C GLY A 189 12.52 14.75 -1.35
N LEU A 190 11.83 15.21 -0.30
CA LEU A 190 12.43 15.51 0.99
C LEU A 190 12.98 14.25 1.66
N ALA A 191 12.23 13.15 1.70
CA ALA A 191 12.68 11.89 2.29
C ALA A 191 13.91 11.33 1.54
N ALA A 192 13.88 11.34 0.21
CA ALA A 192 15.01 10.98 -0.64
C ALA A 192 16.20 11.91 -0.42
N GLY A 193 15.97 13.23 -0.30
CA GLY A 193 16.98 14.23 0.02
C GLY A 193 17.62 14.00 1.39
N LEU A 194 16.82 13.69 2.42
CA LEU A 194 17.31 13.35 3.76
C LEU A 194 18.14 12.07 3.75
N ILE A 195 17.73 11.05 3.00
CA ILE A 195 18.53 9.83 2.81
C ILE A 195 19.82 10.14 2.10
N PHE A 196 19.78 10.93 1.02
CA PHE A 196 20.96 11.33 0.27
C PHE A 196 21.93 12.11 1.15
N MET A 197 21.44 13.06 1.93
CA MET A 197 22.22 13.79 2.93
C MET A 197 22.78 12.85 4.01
N GLY A 198 22.00 11.86 4.45
CA GLY A 198 22.45 10.81 5.36
C GLY A 198 23.59 9.98 4.79
N VAL A 199 23.50 9.57 3.52
CA VAL A 199 24.53 8.81 2.80
C VAL A 199 25.79 9.66 2.60
N LEU A 200 25.64 10.90 2.16
CA LEU A 200 26.76 11.86 2.06
C LEU A 200 27.42 12.08 3.41
N TRP A 201 26.63 12.15 4.48
CA TRP A 201 27.13 12.30 5.83
C TRP A 201 27.86 11.05 6.34
N VAL A 202 27.38 9.85 6.00
CA VAL A 202 28.10 8.59 6.30
C VAL A 202 29.43 8.56 5.55
N PHE A 203 29.44 8.99 4.29
CA PHE A 203 30.66 9.11 3.49
C PHE A 203 31.64 10.11 4.12
N TYR A 204 31.18 11.33 4.42
CA TYR A 204 31.95 12.35 5.13
C TYR A 204 32.53 11.80 6.43
N ARG A 205 31.76 11.03 7.20
CA ARG A 205 32.24 10.46 8.46
C ARG A 205 33.35 9.43 8.28
N ARG A 206 33.29 8.59 7.23
CA ARG A 206 34.31 7.56 7.01
C ARG A 206 35.65 8.16 6.59
N SER A 207 35.63 9.26 5.84
CA SER A 207 36.85 9.89 5.34
C SER A 207 36.73 11.43 5.27
N PRO A 208 36.63 12.12 6.44
CA PRO A 208 36.34 13.56 6.50
C PRO A 208 37.41 14.40 5.80
N ASP A 209 38.68 14.01 5.95
CA ASP A 209 39.83 14.70 5.36
C ASP A 209 39.90 14.57 3.83
N THR A 210 39.02 13.75 3.23
CA THR A 210 39.03 13.45 1.79
C THR A 210 37.66 13.61 1.12
N PHE A 211 36.71 14.24 1.81
CA PHE A 211 35.35 14.40 1.29
C PHE A 211 35.33 15.28 0.04
N THR A 212 35.09 14.65 -1.12
CA THR A 212 34.92 15.30 -2.43
C THR A 212 33.88 14.51 -3.22
N MET A 213 33.13 15.18 -4.11
CA MET A 213 32.15 14.48 -4.97
C MET A 213 32.80 13.45 -5.90
N GLU A 214 34.05 13.68 -6.31
CA GLU A 214 34.82 12.72 -7.10
C GLU A 214 35.09 11.42 -6.31
N ARG A 215 35.43 11.53 -5.02
CA ARG A 215 35.64 10.36 -4.15
C ARG A 215 34.34 9.74 -3.64
N PHE A 216 33.22 10.46 -3.69
CA PHE A 216 31.90 9.91 -3.34
C PHE A 216 31.53 8.74 -4.25
N TRP A 217 31.84 8.80 -5.54
CA TRP A 217 31.68 7.66 -6.45
C TRP A 217 32.52 6.45 -6.00
N GLY A 218 33.75 6.69 -5.54
CA GLY A 218 34.62 5.66 -4.96
C GLY A 218 34.03 5.00 -3.71
N PHE A 219 33.24 5.72 -2.91
CA PHE A 219 32.49 5.18 -1.78
C PHE A 219 31.23 4.43 -2.21
N LEU A 220 30.51 4.92 -3.21
CA LEU A 220 29.24 4.34 -3.67
C LEU A 220 29.45 3.06 -4.48
N LYS A 221 30.47 3.02 -5.35
CA LYS A 221 30.75 1.89 -6.25
C LYS A 221 30.84 0.52 -5.54
N PRO A 222 31.51 0.37 -4.38
CA PRO A 222 31.47 -0.87 -3.61
C PRO A 222 30.05 -1.32 -3.24
N TRP A 223 29.19 -0.42 -2.77
CA TRP A 223 27.78 -0.75 -2.48
C TRP A 223 27.00 -1.15 -3.72
N LEU A 224 27.23 -0.49 -4.86
CA LEU A 224 26.54 -0.81 -6.12
C LEU A 224 26.93 -2.18 -6.70
N THR A 225 28.14 -2.65 -6.40
CA THR A 225 28.73 -3.85 -6.99
C THR A 225 28.93 -5.00 -5.99
N THR A 226 28.52 -4.81 -4.74
CA THR A 226 28.72 -5.79 -3.68
C THR A 226 27.89 -7.04 -3.90
N THR A 227 28.47 -8.17 -3.50
CA THR A 227 27.76 -9.45 -3.39
C THR A 227 27.68 -9.93 -1.95
N ASP A 228 28.20 -9.18 -0.98
CA ASP A 228 28.17 -9.57 0.43
C ASP A 228 26.72 -9.52 0.94
N HIS A 229 26.20 -10.66 1.41
CA HIS A 229 24.84 -10.76 1.97
C HIS A 229 24.54 -9.72 3.07
N LYS A 230 25.55 -9.28 3.84
CA LYS A 230 25.38 -8.26 4.88
C LYS A 230 25.12 -6.89 4.28
N GLU A 231 25.90 -6.50 3.27
CA GLU A 231 25.74 -5.20 2.60
C GLU A 231 24.46 -5.18 1.75
N VAL A 232 24.18 -6.26 1.01
CA VAL A 232 22.92 -6.45 0.28
C VAL A 232 21.73 -6.41 1.24
N GLY A 233 21.84 -7.08 2.40
CA GLY A 233 20.81 -7.05 3.43
C GLY A 233 20.55 -5.67 4.02
N ILE A 234 21.59 -4.87 4.24
CA ILE A 234 21.44 -3.46 4.64
C ILE A 234 20.70 -2.66 3.56
N MET A 235 21.03 -2.86 2.28
CA MET A 235 20.35 -2.16 1.18
C MET A 235 18.87 -2.55 1.05
N TYR A 236 18.54 -3.83 1.18
CA TYR A 236 17.14 -4.29 1.27
C TYR A 236 16.38 -3.64 2.42
N PHE A 237 16.98 -3.59 3.61
CA PHE A 237 16.37 -2.96 4.77
C PHE A 237 16.16 -1.46 4.57
N LEU A 238 17.17 -0.74 4.07
CA LEU A 238 17.09 0.71 3.85
C LEU A 238 16.07 1.06 2.76
N PHE A 239 16.03 0.28 1.67
CA PHE A 239 14.99 0.40 0.64
C PHE A 239 13.60 0.20 1.24
N GLY A 240 13.42 -0.90 1.98
CA GLY A 240 12.15 -1.20 2.64
C GLY A 240 11.71 -0.16 3.65
N PHE A 241 12.66 0.35 4.44
CA PHE A 241 12.40 1.37 5.44
C PHE A 241 12.09 2.73 4.82
N PHE A 242 12.70 3.09 3.68
CA PHE A 242 12.32 4.27 2.93
C PHE A 242 10.87 4.16 2.44
N PHE A 243 10.51 3.05 1.79
CA PHE A 243 9.15 2.86 1.30
C PHE A 243 8.14 2.64 2.43
N PHE A 244 8.55 2.20 3.62
CA PHE A 244 7.70 2.21 4.82
C PHE A 244 7.28 3.64 5.19
N LEU A 245 8.19 4.61 5.13
CA LEU A 245 7.86 6.02 5.37
C LEU A 245 6.99 6.59 4.24
N VAL A 246 7.26 6.25 2.98
CA VAL A 246 6.44 6.67 1.83
C VAL A 246 5.02 6.10 1.92
N GLY A 247 4.88 4.81 2.21
CA GLY A 247 3.59 4.14 2.39
C GLY A 247 2.82 4.69 3.59
N GLY A 248 3.52 5.01 4.69
CA GLY A 248 2.95 5.70 5.84
C GLY A 248 2.45 7.11 5.50
N LEU A 249 3.18 7.87 4.68
CA LEU A 249 2.74 9.17 4.20
C LEU A 249 1.47 9.07 3.35
N LEU A 250 1.42 8.12 2.40
CA LEU A 250 0.20 7.85 1.63
C LEU A 250 -0.98 7.58 2.57
N ALA A 251 -0.73 6.87 3.68
CA ALA A 251 -1.75 6.64 4.70
C ALA A 251 -2.28 7.91 5.35
N LEU A 252 -1.38 8.83 5.69
CA LEU A 252 -1.74 10.10 6.30
C LEU A 252 -2.54 11.00 5.35
N LEU A 253 -2.28 10.95 4.04
CA LEU A 253 -3.02 11.75 3.05
C LEU A 253 -4.51 11.36 2.99
N PHE A 254 -4.84 10.08 2.90
CA PHE A 254 -6.26 9.68 2.94
C PHE A 254 -6.88 9.77 4.33
N ARG A 255 -6.07 9.86 5.40
CA ARG A 255 -6.56 10.24 6.74
C ARG A 255 -6.92 11.72 6.82
N LEU A 256 -6.13 12.61 6.23
CA LEU A 256 -6.53 14.01 6.07
C LEU A 256 -7.83 14.12 5.28
N GLN A 257 -7.92 13.43 4.14
CA GLN A 257 -9.15 13.39 3.34
C GLN A 257 -10.36 12.97 4.19
N LEU A 258 -10.24 11.93 5.01
CA LEU A 258 -11.37 11.41 5.77
C LEU A 258 -11.53 12.04 7.16
N ALA A 259 -10.73 13.05 7.52
CA ALA A 259 -10.80 13.70 8.83
C ALA A 259 -12.16 14.36 9.07
N LEU A 260 -12.75 14.92 8.00
CA LEU A 260 -14.02 15.64 8.01
C LEU A 260 -14.99 15.01 7.00
N PRO A 261 -16.32 15.09 7.25
CA PRO A 261 -17.31 14.72 6.26
C PRO A 261 -17.23 15.65 5.06
N GLU A 262 -17.53 15.13 3.86
CA GLU A 262 -17.63 15.90 2.61
C GLU A 262 -16.38 16.70 2.25
N ASN A 263 -15.22 16.32 2.81
CA ASN A 263 -13.94 16.96 2.53
C ASN A 263 -13.51 16.71 1.07
N ASP A 264 -12.73 17.63 0.52
CA ASP A 264 -12.30 17.68 -0.88
C ASP A 264 -10.77 17.82 -1.04
N PHE A 265 -10.01 17.54 0.03
CA PHE A 265 -8.54 17.63 0.05
C PHE A 265 -7.84 16.78 -1.02
N LEU A 266 -8.35 15.56 -1.29
CA LEU A 266 -7.93 14.72 -2.41
C LEU A 266 -9.02 14.73 -3.47
N THR A 267 -8.64 14.71 -4.75
CA THR A 267 -9.60 14.35 -5.79
C THR A 267 -9.94 12.85 -5.72
N TYR A 268 -11.01 12.42 -6.39
CA TYR A 268 -11.36 10.99 -6.48
C TYR A 268 -10.23 10.16 -7.11
N ASP A 269 -9.61 10.67 -8.18
CA ASP A 269 -8.53 9.99 -8.88
C ASP A 269 -7.25 9.90 -8.05
N GLU A 270 -6.90 10.99 -7.34
CA GLU A 270 -5.77 10.99 -6.40
C GLU A 270 -6.00 9.97 -5.28
N TYR A 271 -7.20 9.94 -4.69
CA TYR A 271 -7.53 9.00 -3.62
C TYR A 271 -7.39 7.54 -4.07
N ASN A 272 -7.97 7.18 -5.21
CA ASN A 272 -7.91 5.80 -5.72
C ASN A 272 -6.48 5.41 -6.11
N SER A 273 -5.73 6.33 -6.73
CA SER A 273 -4.34 6.10 -7.09
C SER A 273 -3.44 5.94 -5.86
N PHE A 274 -3.58 6.82 -4.87
CA PHE A 274 -2.82 6.75 -3.62
C PHE A 274 -3.21 5.53 -2.78
N PHE A 275 -4.47 5.11 -2.80
CA PHE A 275 -4.92 3.88 -2.16
C PHE A 275 -4.25 2.65 -2.81
N THR A 276 -4.19 2.62 -4.15
CA THR A 276 -3.50 1.58 -4.92
C THR A 276 -2.02 1.50 -4.53
N LEU A 277 -1.35 2.64 -4.45
CA LEU A 277 0.04 2.71 -4.07
C LEU A 277 0.29 2.40 -2.61
N HIS A 278 -0.58 2.80 -1.68
CA HIS A 278 -0.38 2.58 -0.25
C HIS A 278 -0.26 1.08 0.07
N GLY A 279 -1.25 0.28 -0.36
CA GLY A 279 -1.25 -1.16 -0.11
C GLY A 279 -0.04 -1.85 -0.76
N THR A 280 0.22 -1.53 -2.02
CA THR A 280 1.35 -2.09 -2.78
C THR A 280 2.69 -1.73 -2.14
N THR A 281 2.86 -0.47 -1.74
CA THR A 281 4.09 0.03 -1.13
C THR A 281 4.33 -0.61 0.22
N MET A 282 3.32 -0.67 1.08
CA MET A 282 3.47 -1.22 2.43
C MET A 282 3.82 -2.72 2.44
N ILE A 283 3.23 -3.50 1.53
CA ILE A 283 3.45 -4.95 1.46
C ILE A 283 4.73 -5.25 0.68
N PHE A 284 4.78 -4.85 -0.59
CA PHE A 284 5.81 -5.32 -1.52
C PHE A 284 7.09 -4.48 -1.53
N LEU A 285 6.99 -3.17 -1.26
CA LEU A 285 8.15 -2.29 -1.28
C LEU A 285 8.71 -2.00 0.12
N ALA A 286 7.93 -2.23 1.17
CA ALA A 286 8.32 -1.95 2.56
C ALA A 286 8.53 -3.21 3.39
N ALA A 287 7.46 -3.92 3.77
CA ALA A 287 7.55 -5.05 4.70
C ALA A 287 8.40 -6.20 4.15
N MET A 288 8.14 -6.65 2.92
CA MET A 288 8.91 -7.70 2.26
C MET A 288 10.42 -7.35 2.19
N PRO A 289 10.86 -6.19 1.67
CA PRO A 289 12.27 -5.84 1.64
C PRO A 289 12.90 -5.69 3.03
N MET A 290 12.19 -5.15 4.03
CA MET A 290 12.71 -5.09 5.40
C MET A 290 12.97 -6.49 5.97
N ILE A 291 12.03 -7.43 5.77
CA ILE A 291 12.21 -8.84 6.15
C ILE A 291 13.37 -9.44 5.37
N ALA A 292 13.42 -9.25 4.05
CA ALA A 292 14.51 -9.72 3.20
C ALA A 292 15.87 -9.16 3.66
N GLY A 293 15.92 -7.95 4.19
CA GLY A 293 17.11 -7.35 4.79
C GLY A 293 17.62 -8.15 5.99
N PHE A 294 16.73 -8.52 6.93
CA PHE A 294 17.08 -9.39 8.05
C PHE A 294 17.41 -10.82 7.61
N MET A 295 16.68 -11.36 6.64
CA MET A 295 16.97 -12.68 6.06
C MET A 295 18.39 -12.73 5.49
N ASN A 296 18.72 -11.75 4.66
CA ASN A 296 20.05 -11.61 4.08
C ASN A 296 21.13 -11.47 5.16
N TYR A 297 20.91 -10.60 6.14
CA TYR A 297 21.94 -10.30 7.13
C TYR A 297 22.15 -11.43 8.13
N VAL A 298 21.06 -11.99 8.68
CA VAL A 298 21.08 -12.85 9.87
C VAL A 298 21.10 -14.34 9.52
N LEU A 299 20.36 -14.80 8.49
CA LEU A 299 20.22 -16.23 8.21
C LEU A 299 21.58 -16.92 7.97
N PRO A 300 22.48 -16.40 7.10
CA PRO A 300 23.78 -17.06 6.90
C PRO A 300 24.61 -17.12 8.18
N LEU A 301 24.51 -16.10 9.03
CA LEU A 301 25.19 -16.06 10.32
C LEU A 301 24.65 -17.13 11.29
N GLN A 302 23.33 -17.31 11.33
CA GLN A 302 22.66 -18.29 12.19
C GLN A 302 22.98 -19.74 11.82
N ILE A 303 23.22 -20.04 10.54
CA ILE A 303 23.59 -21.38 10.08
C ILE A 303 25.10 -21.61 9.96
N GLY A 304 25.92 -20.62 10.32
CA GLY A 304 27.39 -20.71 10.23
C GLY A 304 27.93 -20.69 8.79
N ALA A 305 27.18 -20.15 7.83
CA ALA A 305 27.59 -20.02 6.43
C ALA A 305 28.44 -18.77 6.21
N LYS A 306 29.37 -18.84 5.24
CA LYS A 306 30.24 -17.70 4.86
C LYS A 306 29.49 -16.59 4.12
N ASP A 307 28.51 -16.98 3.32
CA ASP A 307 27.65 -16.16 2.48
C ASP A 307 26.41 -16.99 2.06
N LEU A 308 25.55 -16.45 1.19
CA LEU A 308 24.47 -17.18 0.51
C LEU A 308 25.00 -18.08 -0.63
N ALA A 309 24.19 -19.04 -1.09
CA ALA A 309 24.56 -19.99 -2.13
C ALA A 309 24.87 -19.32 -3.48
N PHE A 310 24.13 -18.27 -3.82
CA PHE A 310 24.30 -17.51 -5.05
C PHE A 310 24.42 -16.00 -4.78
N PRO A 311 25.60 -15.50 -4.37
CA PRO A 311 25.78 -14.09 -3.98
C PRO A 311 25.43 -13.08 -5.08
N ARG A 312 25.69 -13.41 -6.36
CA ARG A 312 25.33 -12.54 -7.50
C ARG A 312 23.83 -12.52 -7.80
N ILE A 313 23.15 -13.66 -7.65
CA ILE A 313 21.68 -13.73 -7.79
C ILE A 313 21.02 -12.90 -6.69
N ASN A 314 21.60 -12.91 -5.49
CA ASN A 314 21.15 -12.08 -4.39
C ASN A 314 21.17 -10.58 -4.71
N ALA A 315 22.30 -10.10 -5.23
CA ALA A 315 22.45 -8.70 -5.66
C ALA A 315 21.51 -8.37 -6.83
N MET A 316 21.35 -9.29 -7.79
CA MET A 316 20.40 -9.12 -8.90
C MET A 316 18.95 -8.97 -8.40
N GLY A 317 18.54 -9.79 -7.43
CA GLY A 317 17.21 -9.67 -6.81
C GLY A 317 17.00 -8.29 -6.21
N LEU A 318 17.99 -7.73 -5.51
CA LEU A 318 17.90 -6.37 -4.96
C LEU A 318 17.70 -5.33 -6.07
N TRP A 319 18.47 -5.40 -7.15
CA TRP A 319 18.38 -4.42 -8.22
C TRP A 319 17.04 -4.50 -8.97
N LEU A 320 16.50 -5.70 -9.19
CA LEU A 320 15.15 -5.86 -9.75
C LEU A 320 14.08 -5.20 -8.87
N LEU A 321 14.20 -5.32 -7.53
CA LEU A 321 13.33 -4.62 -6.58
C LEU A 321 13.52 -3.10 -6.66
N VAL A 322 14.76 -2.61 -6.76
CA VAL A 322 15.03 -1.17 -6.84
C VAL A 322 14.43 -0.58 -8.12
N PHE A 323 14.57 -1.26 -9.25
CA PHE A 323 14.04 -0.79 -10.53
C PHE A 323 12.52 -0.96 -10.65
N SER A 324 11.87 -1.78 -9.81
CA SER A 324 10.42 -1.97 -9.91
C SER A 324 9.65 -0.82 -9.28
N ALA A 325 10.23 -0.17 -8.26
CA ALA A 325 9.63 0.98 -7.60
C ALA A 325 9.34 2.14 -8.59
N PRO A 326 10.30 2.60 -9.42
CA PRO A 326 10.00 3.61 -10.43
C PRO A 326 8.85 3.23 -11.37
N LEU A 327 8.77 1.98 -11.82
CA LEU A 327 7.67 1.51 -12.68
C LEU A 327 6.31 1.61 -11.97
N ILE A 328 6.25 1.19 -10.70
CA ILE A 328 5.04 1.27 -9.86
C ILE A 328 4.58 2.72 -9.66
N PHE A 329 5.52 3.65 -9.52
CA PHE A 329 5.21 5.07 -9.27
C PHE A 329 5.12 5.93 -10.53
N THR A 330 5.46 5.40 -11.72
CA THR A 330 5.52 6.18 -12.97
C THR A 330 4.19 6.87 -13.30
N GLY A 331 3.07 6.20 -13.05
CA GLY A 331 1.74 6.77 -13.30
C GLY A 331 1.49 8.09 -12.55
N ILE A 332 1.97 8.19 -11.30
CA ILE A 332 1.81 9.40 -10.49
C ILE A 332 2.61 10.58 -11.07
N TRP A 333 3.81 10.32 -11.59
CA TRP A 333 4.66 11.38 -12.15
C TRP A 333 4.20 11.85 -13.53
N SER A 334 3.43 11.02 -14.22
CA SER A 334 2.86 11.32 -15.55
C SER A 334 1.43 11.85 -15.49
N GLY A 335 0.83 11.97 -14.30
CA GLY A 335 -0.57 12.38 -14.14
C GLY A 335 -1.59 11.28 -14.47
N GLN A 336 -1.12 10.06 -14.74
CA GLN A 336 -1.95 8.88 -15.06
C GLN A 336 -1.72 7.80 -14.01
N GLY A 337 -2.09 8.08 -12.75
CA GLY A 337 -1.94 7.13 -11.65
C GLY A 337 -2.67 5.81 -11.90
N ALA A 338 -2.09 4.70 -11.43
CA ALA A 338 -2.79 3.42 -11.42
C ALA A 338 -3.83 3.43 -10.28
N ASP A 339 -5.09 3.19 -10.59
CA ASP A 339 -6.24 3.26 -9.68
C ASP A 339 -6.92 1.90 -9.45
N ILE A 340 -6.21 0.81 -9.76
CA ILE A 340 -6.73 -0.56 -9.80
C ILE A 340 -6.65 -1.32 -8.47
N THR A 341 -6.29 -0.64 -7.39
CA THR A 341 -5.99 -1.16 -6.04
C THR A 341 -4.78 -2.09 -6.00
N TRP A 342 -4.22 -2.36 -4.80
CA TRP A 342 -3.09 -3.28 -4.64
C TRP A 342 -3.39 -4.73 -5.06
N VAL A 343 -4.68 -5.05 -5.21
CA VAL A 343 -5.16 -6.39 -5.61
C VAL A 343 -5.26 -6.51 -7.13
N MET A 344 -5.41 -5.39 -7.86
CA MET A 344 -5.50 -5.38 -9.34
C MET A 344 -6.64 -6.24 -9.89
N TYR A 345 -7.85 -6.11 -9.33
CA TYR A 345 -8.98 -6.96 -9.72
C TYR A 345 -9.55 -6.62 -11.11
N PRO A 346 -9.64 -7.60 -12.02
CA PRO A 346 -10.54 -7.55 -13.15
C PRO A 346 -12.01 -7.70 -12.70
N PRO A 347 -12.99 -7.24 -13.49
CA PRO A 347 -12.79 -6.68 -14.83
C PRO A 347 -12.18 -5.27 -14.81
N TYR A 348 -12.26 -4.54 -13.69
CA TYR A 348 -11.81 -3.13 -13.56
C TYR A 348 -10.38 -2.90 -14.05
N SER A 349 -9.44 -3.73 -13.63
CA SER A 349 -8.05 -3.60 -14.05
C SER A 349 -7.75 -4.06 -15.48
N SER A 350 -8.72 -4.60 -16.22
CA SER A 350 -8.58 -5.11 -17.60
C SER A 350 -9.40 -4.30 -18.62
N LEU A 351 -10.10 -3.25 -18.18
CA LEU A 351 -10.96 -2.45 -19.05
C LEU A 351 -10.08 -1.55 -19.94
N THR A 352 -9.76 -2.01 -21.15
CA THR A 352 -8.99 -1.23 -22.13
C THR A 352 -9.86 -0.81 -23.31
N GLU A 353 -9.43 0.24 -24.04
CA GLU A 353 -10.09 0.65 -25.29
C GLU A 353 -10.20 -0.50 -26.29
N ALA A 354 -9.11 -1.27 -26.43
CA ALA A 354 -9.06 -2.44 -27.31
C ALA A 354 -10.09 -3.52 -26.96
N ASN A 355 -10.50 -3.62 -25.69
CA ASN A 355 -11.33 -4.71 -25.18
C ASN A 355 -12.80 -4.32 -25.03
N LEU A 356 -13.11 -3.02 -24.82
CA LEU A 356 -14.45 -2.55 -24.46
C LEU A 356 -14.91 -1.26 -25.15
N GLY A 357 -14.11 -0.72 -26.08
CA GLY A 357 -14.41 0.54 -26.78
C GLY A 357 -14.05 1.78 -25.96
N SER A 358 -13.93 2.94 -26.63
CA SER A 358 -13.42 4.19 -26.05
C SER A 358 -14.21 4.67 -24.83
N THR A 359 -15.51 4.38 -24.75
CA THR A 359 -16.40 4.82 -23.65
C THR A 359 -16.17 4.09 -22.32
N LEU A 360 -15.51 2.92 -22.35
CA LEU A 360 -15.21 2.12 -21.15
C LEU A 360 -13.70 2.06 -20.85
N ALA A 361 -12.86 2.59 -21.75
CA ALA A 361 -11.41 2.65 -21.61
C ALA A 361 -10.95 3.59 -20.48
N ASP A 362 -11.76 4.62 -20.19
CA ASP A 362 -11.45 5.64 -19.19
C ASP A 362 -11.38 5.09 -17.76
N TYR A 363 -11.89 3.86 -17.52
CA TYR A 363 -11.94 3.22 -16.21
C TYR A 363 -10.81 2.19 -16.09
N GLY A 364 -9.70 2.53 -15.43
CA GLY A 364 -8.66 1.56 -15.04
C GLY A 364 -7.50 1.34 -16.02
N SER A 365 -7.65 1.62 -17.32
CA SER A 365 -6.56 1.49 -18.29
C SER A 365 -5.94 2.82 -18.68
N ASN A 366 -4.69 3.02 -18.26
CA ASN A 366 -3.85 4.11 -18.71
C ASN A 366 -2.37 3.66 -18.77
N ALA A 367 -1.48 4.52 -19.24
CA ALA A 367 -0.07 4.17 -19.36
C ALA A 367 0.58 3.88 -17.99
N GLY A 368 0.16 4.57 -16.94
CA GLY A 368 0.62 4.33 -15.58
C GLY A 368 0.13 3.02 -14.98
N THR A 369 -1.09 2.57 -15.27
CA THR A 369 -1.58 1.23 -14.91
C THR A 369 -0.71 0.15 -15.56
N THR A 370 -0.39 0.30 -16.85
CA THR A 370 0.50 -0.64 -17.56
C THR A 370 1.91 -0.65 -16.97
N ALA A 371 2.45 0.51 -16.59
CA ALA A 371 3.74 0.61 -15.90
C ALA A 371 3.70 -0.04 -14.51
N PHE A 372 2.61 0.16 -13.76
CA PHE A 372 2.38 -0.46 -12.46
C PHE A 372 2.38 -2.00 -12.55
N ILE A 373 1.60 -2.56 -13.49
CA ILE A 373 1.55 -4.02 -13.74
C ILE A 373 2.93 -4.57 -14.12
N SER A 374 3.67 -3.84 -14.96
CA SER A 374 5.05 -4.20 -15.34
C SER A 374 6.00 -4.20 -14.14
N GLY A 375 5.86 -3.22 -13.24
CA GLY A 375 6.58 -3.17 -11.98
C GLY A 375 6.26 -4.35 -11.06
N MET A 376 5.00 -4.77 -10.99
CA MET A 376 4.58 -5.96 -10.24
C MET A 376 5.20 -7.25 -10.77
N LEU A 377 5.34 -7.42 -12.09
CA LEU A 377 6.06 -8.56 -12.66
C LEU A 377 7.54 -8.57 -12.27
N MET A 378 8.18 -7.39 -12.28
CA MET A 378 9.59 -7.28 -11.92
C MET A 378 9.83 -7.55 -10.43
N LEU A 379 8.90 -7.15 -9.55
CA LEU A 379 8.88 -7.59 -8.15
C LEU A 379 8.79 -9.11 -8.02
N GLY A 380 7.91 -9.74 -8.80
CA GLY A 380 7.80 -11.20 -8.84
C GLY A 380 9.13 -11.87 -9.19
N ALA A 381 9.82 -11.36 -10.21
CA ALA A 381 11.15 -11.86 -10.61
C ALA A 381 12.20 -11.70 -9.51
N SER A 382 12.24 -10.54 -8.84
CA SER A 382 13.13 -10.30 -7.69
C SER A 382 12.95 -11.35 -6.58
N SER A 383 11.69 -11.57 -6.18
CA SER A 383 11.33 -12.52 -5.13
C SER A 383 11.59 -13.98 -5.51
N THR A 384 11.39 -14.36 -6.78
CA THR A 384 11.72 -15.71 -7.27
C THR A 384 13.22 -16.01 -7.13
N LEU A 385 14.07 -15.07 -7.54
CA LEU A 385 15.53 -15.21 -7.41
C LEU A 385 15.96 -15.32 -5.94
N GLY A 386 15.36 -14.51 -5.06
CA GLY A 386 15.56 -14.60 -3.61
C GLY A 386 15.17 -15.98 -3.06
N GLY A 387 13.98 -16.48 -3.41
CA GLY A 387 13.48 -17.79 -2.99
C GLY A 387 14.45 -18.92 -3.32
N VAL A 388 14.89 -19.02 -4.57
CA VAL A 388 15.86 -20.04 -5.01
C VAL A 388 17.15 -19.99 -4.19
N ASN A 389 17.65 -18.78 -3.93
CA ASN A 389 18.91 -18.58 -3.24
C ASN A 389 18.83 -19.00 -1.76
N PHE A 390 17.82 -18.52 -1.03
CA PHE A 390 17.66 -18.86 0.38
C PHE A 390 17.35 -20.35 0.60
N ILE A 391 16.50 -20.95 -0.24
CA ILE A 391 16.22 -22.38 -0.19
C ILE A 391 17.52 -23.18 -0.36
N THR A 392 18.27 -22.90 -1.43
CA THR A 392 19.55 -23.59 -1.71
C THR A 392 20.55 -23.41 -0.56
N THR A 393 20.66 -22.21 -0.02
CA THR A 393 21.56 -21.89 1.11
C THR A 393 21.24 -22.76 2.33
N VAL A 394 19.97 -22.82 2.75
CA VAL A 394 19.57 -23.59 3.92
C VAL A 394 19.82 -25.09 3.70
N PHE A 395 19.54 -25.62 2.50
CA PHE A 395 19.76 -27.04 2.22
C PHE A 395 21.24 -27.45 2.22
N THR A 396 22.13 -26.59 1.71
CA THR A 396 23.49 -27.01 1.31
C THR A 396 24.63 -26.39 2.12
N MET A 397 24.40 -25.30 2.86
CA MET A 397 25.49 -24.50 3.45
C MET A 397 25.48 -24.44 4.98
N ARG A 398 24.65 -25.24 5.65
CA ARG A 398 24.65 -25.32 7.12
C ARG A 398 25.98 -25.85 7.63
N ALA A 399 26.49 -25.21 8.68
CA ALA A 399 27.70 -25.62 9.35
C ALA A 399 27.53 -26.97 10.08
N PRO A 400 28.63 -27.68 10.36
CA PRO A 400 28.59 -28.93 11.13
C PRO A 400 27.85 -28.76 12.46
N GLY A 401 27.01 -29.74 12.83
CA GLY A 401 26.20 -29.68 14.06
C GLY A 401 24.87 -28.93 13.92
N VAL A 402 24.70 -28.06 12.91
CA VAL A 402 23.44 -27.38 12.59
C VAL A 402 22.50 -28.35 11.85
N THR A 403 21.96 -29.32 12.59
CA THR A 403 20.95 -30.26 12.06
C THR A 403 19.59 -29.56 11.91
N TRP A 404 18.66 -30.16 11.14
CA TRP A 404 17.32 -29.61 10.93
C TRP A 404 16.62 -29.23 12.25
N MET A 405 16.64 -30.12 13.25
CA MET A 405 15.99 -29.85 14.54
C MET A 405 16.89 -29.12 15.55
N LYS A 406 17.98 -28.48 15.10
CA LYS A 406 18.86 -27.60 15.90
C LYS A 406 18.99 -26.17 15.29
N MET A 407 18.41 -25.90 14.12
CA MET A 407 18.41 -24.56 13.52
C MET A 407 17.62 -23.54 14.36
N PRO A 408 18.05 -22.27 14.48
CA PRO A 408 17.28 -21.23 15.16
C PRO A 408 15.87 -21.05 14.58
N LEU A 409 14.93 -20.57 15.39
CA LEU A 409 13.53 -20.44 14.96
C LEU A 409 13.36 -19.34 13.92
N PHE A 410 14.19 -18.28 13.96
CA PHE A 410 14.24 -17.31 12.87
C PHE A 410 14.63 -17.95 11.54
N THR A 411 15.72 -18.73 11.50
CA THR A 411 16.12 -19.46 10.30
C THR A 411 15.03 -20.41 9.78
N TRP A 412 14.38 -21.19 10.66
CA TRP A 412 13.24 -22.04 10.27
C TRP A 412 12.09 -21.24 9.68
N SER A 413 11.74 -20.13 10.32
CA SER A 413 10.64 -19.28 9.88
C SER A 413 10.91 -18.67 8.50
N VAL A 414 12.13 -18.20 8.27
CA VAL A 414 12.56 -17.68 6.97
C VAL A 414 12.52 -18.79 5.92
N PHE A 415 13.06 -19.98 6.22
CA PHE A 415 13.05 -21.11 5.31
C PHE A 415 11.62 -21.48 4.87
N ILE A 416 10.67 -21.52 5.80
CA ILE A 416 9.26 -21.79 5.50
C ILE A 416 8.68 -20.68 4.63
N SER A 417 8.89 -19.41 5.00
CA SER A 417 8.40 -18.27 4.21
C SER A 417 8.94 -18.25 2.79
N VAL A 418 10.23 -18.44 2.57
CA VAL A 418 10.79 -18.41 1.21
C VAL A 418 10.30 -19.59 0.37
N PHE A 419 10.05 -20.74 1.00
CA PHE A 419 9.47 -21.90 0.31
C PHE A 419 8.02 -21.63 -0.10
N MET A 420 7.20 -21.06 0.80
CA MET A 420 5.84 -20.64 0.48
C MET A 420 5.81 -19.61 -0.64
N LEU A 421 6.67 -18.59 -0.54
CA LEU A 421 6.79 -17.53 -1.53
C LEU A 421 7.14 -18.12 -2.91
N PHE A 422 8.17 -18.97 -2.97
CA PHE A 422 8.60 -19.60 -4.22
C PHE A 422 7.50 -20.46 -4.87
N MET A 423 6.72 -21.19 -4.07
CA MET A 423 5.64 -22.05 -4.56
C MET A 423 4.37 -21.29 -4.96
N SER A 424 4.09 -20.16 -4.33
CA SER A 424 2.86 -19.39 -4.54
C SER A 424 3.00 -18.28 -5.59
N LEU A 425 4.20 -17.68 -5.71
CA LEU A 425 4.52 -16.62 -6.66
C LEU A 425 4.12 -16.88 -8.12
N PRO A 426 4.30 -18.08 -8.69
CA PRO A 426 3.95 -18.33 -10.09
C PRO A 426 2.48 -18.00 -10.41
N ALA A 427 1.56 -18.20 -9.46
CA ALA A 427 0.15 -17.86 -9.68
C ALA A 427 -0.07 -16.35 -9.86
N LEU A 428 0.56 -15.52 -9.01
CA LEU A 428 0.52 -14.06 -9.19
C LEU A 428 1.19 -13.65 -10.49
N ILE A 429 2.40 -14.14 -10.77
CA ILE A 429 3.16 -13.75 -11.97
C ILE A 429 2.36 -14.06 -13.24
N ILE A 430 1.70 -15.22 -13.30
CA ILE A 430 0.85 -15.59 -14.43
C ILE A 430 -0.38 -14.67 -14.52
N GLY A 431 -1.06 -14.41 -13.41
CA GLY A 431 -2.23 -13.52 -13.40
C GLY A 431 -1.89 -12.09 -13.83
N VAL A 432 -0.78 -11.54 -13.32
CA VAL A 432 -0.27 -10.21 -13.69
C VAL A 432 0.25 -10.20 -15.13
N ALA A 433 0.84 -11.30 -15.64
CA ALA A 433 1.25 -11.38 -17.03
C ALA A 433 0.06 -11.41 -17.99
N PHE A 434 -1.01 -12.15 -17.66
CA PHE A 434 -2.27 -12.10 -18.41
C PHE A 434 -2.86 -10.70 -18.39
N LEU A 435 -2.82 -10.02 -17.25
CA LEU A 435 -3.28 -8.64 -17.13
C LEU A 435 -2.45 -7.69 -18.01
N LEU A 436 -1.13 -7.86 -18.02
CA LEU A 436 -0.25 -7.09 -18.90
C LEU A 436 -0.55 -7.35 -20.38
N PHE A 437 -0.88 -8.59 -20.75
CA PHE A 437 -1.24 -8.93 -22.13
C PHE A 437 -2.60 -8.34 -22.53
N ASP A 438 -3.57 -8.31 -21.62
CA ASP A 438 -4.85 -7.62 -21.85
C ASP A 438 -4.62 -6.11 -22.11
N HIS A 439 -3.61 -5.53 -21.47
CA HIS A 439 -3.21 -4.13 -21.65
C HIS A 439 -2.39 -3.84 -22.91
N THR A 440 -1.50 -4.75 -23.31
CA THR A 440 -0.44 -4.42 -24.29
C THR A 440 -0.64 -5.05 -25.65
N ILE A 441 -1.25 -6.23 -25.72
CA ILE A 441 -1.44 -7.00 -26.96
C ILE A 441 -2.91 -7.32 -27.24
N GLY A 442 -3.84 -6.84 -26.41
CA GLY A 442 -5.29 -6.95 -26.63
C GLY A 442 -5.84 -8.35 -26.38
N THR A 443 -5.23 -9.14 -25.50
CA THR A 443 -5.86 -10.39 -25.04
C THR A 443 -7.12 -10.11 -24.23
N GLN A 444 -7.93 -11.15 -24.03
CA GLN A 444 -9.22 -11.07 -23.34
C GLN A 444 -9.30 -12.12 -22.22
N PHE A 445 -8.25 -12.25 -21.39
CA PHE A 445 -8.24 -13.28 -20.36
C PHE A 445 -9.32 -13.08 -19.29
N PHE A 446 -9.60 -11.82 -18.95
CA PHE A 446 -10.49 -11.48 -17.83
C PHE A 446 -11.73 -10.66 -18.22
N VAL A 447 -11.88 -10.36 -19.52
CA VAL A 447 -12.96 -9.54 -20.10
C VAL A 447 -13.47 -10.19 -21.39
N ALA A 448 -14.56 -9.68 -21.97
CA ALA A 448 -15.08 -10.09 -23.29
C ALA A 448 -15.24 -11.64 -23.49
N GLY A 449 -15.73 -12.35 -22.46
CA GLY A 449 -15.88 -13.81 -22.48
C GLY A 449 -14.80 -14.56 -21.69
N GLY A 450 -13.75 -13.86 -21.23
CA GLY A 450 -12.83 -14.30 -20.19
C GLY A 450 -13.46 -14.34 -18.79
N ASP A 451 -12.68 -14.76 -17.79
CA ASP A 451 -13.16 -15.01 -16.43
C ASP A 451 -12.46 -14.08 -15.40
N PRO A 452 -13.12 -13.02 -14.90
CA PRO A 452 -12.53 -12.16 -13.87
C PRO A 452 -12.35 -12.86 -12.51
N LEU A 453 -13.11 -13.92 -12.21
CA LEU A 453 -12.93 -14.70 -10.98
C LEU A 453 -11.66 -15.56 -11.03
N LEU A 454 -11.20 -15.95 -12.22
CA LEU A 454 -9.92 -16.63 -12.39
C LEU A 454 -8.77 -15.80 -11.81
N PHE A 455 -8.76 -14.48 -12.07
CA PHE A 455 -7.75 -13.60 -11.48
C PHE A 455 -7.83 -13.59 -9.95
N GLN A 456 -9.04 -13.54 -9.37
CA GLN A 456 -9.18 -13.60 -7.90
C GLN A 456 -8.61 -14.90 -7.33
N HIS A 457 -8.84 -16.04 -7.99
CA HIS A 457 -8.23 -17.31 -7.62
C HIS A 457 -6.69 -17.27 -7.70
N LEU A 458 -6.13 -16.78 -8.81
CA LEU A 458 -4.68 -16.67 -9.01
C LEU A 458 -4.04 -15.73 -7.98
N PHE A 459 -4.65 -14.56 -7.78
CA PHE A 459 -4.20 -13.57 -6.81
C PHE A 459 -4.25 -14.14 -5.41
N TRP A 460 -5.36 -14.72 -4.95
CA TRP A 460 -5.45 -15.19 -3.55
C TRP A 460 -4.72 -16.48 -3.28
N PHE A 461 -4.58 -17.37 -4.27
CA PHE A 461 -3.67 -18.52 -4.16
C PHE A 461 -2.24 -18.07 -3.87
N PHE A 462 -1.84 -16.89 -4.37
CA PHE A 462 -0.61 -16.22 -3.94
C PHE A 462 -0.79 -15.45 -2.62
N GLY A 463 -1.78 -14.56 -2.57
CA GLY A 463 -1.93 -13.50 -1.58
C GLY A 463 -2.18 -14.04 -0.17
N HIS A 464 -2.83 -15.19 -0.04
CA HIS A 464 -3.03 -15.78 1.27
C HIS A 464 -1.76 -16.46 1.83
N PRO A 465 -1.03 -17.30 1.07
CA PRO A 465 0.33 -17.66 1.45
C PRO A 465 1.22 -16.44 1.72
N GLU A 466 1.09 -15.36 0.93
CA GLU A 466 1.90 -14.16 1.08
C GLU A 466 1.73 -13.48 2.45
N VAL A 467 0.51 -13.39 2.97
CA VAL A 467 0.33 -12.85 4.33
C VAL A 467 1.04 -13.72 5.39
N TYR A 468 1.25 -15.01 5.12
CA TYR A 468 2.11 -15.85 5.96
C TYR A 468 3.60 -15.64 5.69
N VAL A 469 4.00 -15.42 4.45
CA VAL A 469 5.39 -15.10 4.07
C VAL A 469 5.91 -13.93 4.89
N VAL A 470 5.08 -12.91 5.16
CA VAL A 470 5.46 -11.74 5.98
C VAL A 470 5.36 -11.95 7.49
N ILE A 471 4.40 -12.75 7.99
CA ILE A 471 4.20 -12.92 9.46
C ILE A 471 5.04 -14.05 10.06
N VAL A 472 5.35 -15.10 9.29
CA VAL A 472 6.13 -16.23 9.79
C VAL A 472 7.55 -15.80 10.20
N PRO A 473 8.29 -14.98 9.44
CA PRO A 473 9.60 -14.47 9.85
C PRO A 473 9.49 -13.58 11.08
N ALA A 474 8.43 -12.77 11.19
CA ALA A 474 8.13 -11.99 12.39
C ALA A 474 7.97 -12.88 13.63
N PHE A 475 7.32 -14.04 13.50
CA PHE A 475 7.28 -15.03 14.58
C PHE A 475 8.67 -15.56 14.95
N GLY A 476 9.54 -15.76 13.96
CA GLY A 476 10.94 -16.13 14.17
C GLY A 476 11.70 -15.08 14.98
N ILE A 477 11.58 -13.81 14.58
CA ILE A 477 12.18 -12.66 15.28
C ILE A 477 11.75 -12.63 16.75
N VAL A 478 10.43 -12.68 16.98
CA VAL A 478 9.86 -12.65 18.34
C VAL A 478 10.34 -13.84 19.16
N SER A 479 10.48 -15.02 18.54
CA SER A 479 11.00 -16.21 19.22
C SER A 479 12.44 -16.02 19.71
N GLU A 480 13.32 -15.49 18.86
CA GLU A 480 14.72 -15.23 19.22
C GLU A 480 14.83 -14.15 20.32
N VAL A 481 14.07 -13.06 20.18
CA VAL A 481 14.10 -11.94 21.13
C VAL A 481 13.54 -12.35 22.49
N LEU A 482 12.39 -13.03 22.54
CA LEU A 482 11.77 -13.44 23.80
C LEU A 482 12.61 -14.51 24.52
N ALA A 483 13.18 -15.49 23.80
CA ALA A 483 14.06 -16.49 24.40
C ALA A 483 15.33 -15.84 25.00
N THR A 484 15.98 -14.95 24.25
CA THR A 484 17.17 -14.22 24.72
C THR A 484 16.84 -13.32 25.90
N SER A 485 15.75 -12.56 25.81
CA SER A 485 15.34 -11.61 26.86
C SER A 485 14.88 -12.30 28.13
N ALA A 486 14.25 -13.48 28.04
CA ALA A 486 13.86 -14.30 29.19
C ALA A 486 15.03 -15.09 29.80
N ARG A 487 16.18 -15.14 29.11
CA ARG A 487 17.36 -15.95 29.43
C ARG A 487 17.02 -17.43 29.55
N ARG A 488 16.18 -17.92 28.65
CA ARG A 488 15.69 -19.31 28.63
C ARG A 488 15.63 -19.82 27.20
N SER A 489 15.75 -21.14 27.06
CA SER A 489 15.41 -21.79 25.80
C SER A 489 13.92 -21.61 25.51
N ILE A 490 13.58 -21.52 24.23
CA ILE A 490 12.19 -21.44 23.79
C ILE A 490 11.43 -22.69 24.24
N PHE A 491 10.29 -22.49 24.90
CA PHE A 491 9.41 -23.59 25.28
C PHE A 491 8.81 -24.23 24.02
N GLY A 492 8.81 -25.56 23.96
CA GLY A 492 8.18 -26.28 22.87
C GLY A 492 8.84 -26.07 21.50
N TYR A 493 10.18 -25.95 21.41
CA TYR A 493 10.89 -25.74 20.13
C TYR A 493 10.38 -26.61 18.97
N LYS A 494 10.25 -27.94 19.17
CA LYS A 494 9.73 -28.85 18.13
C LYS A 494 8.29 -28.51 17.73
N SER A 495 7.45 -28.20 18.72
CA SER A 495 6.07 -27.75 18.49
C SER A 495 6.02 -26.44 17.69
N MET A 496 6.90 -25.48 17.98
CA MET A 496 7.02 -24.23 17.21
C MET A 496 7.40 -24.49 15.76
N VAL A 497 8.37 -25.37 15.50
CA VAL A 497 8.79 -25.75 14.13
C VAL A 497 7.63 -26.40 13.38
N PHE A 498 6.97 -27.40 13.97
CA PHE A 498 5.82 -28.05 13.34
C PHE A 498 4.63 -27.12 13.14
N ALA A 499 4.37 -26.20 14.07
CA ALA A 499 3.32 -25.20 13.91
C ALA A 499 3.60 -24.26 12.73
N MET A 500 4.84 -23.77 12.56
CA MET A 500 5.21 -22.95 11.41
C MET A 500 5.14 -23.73 10.10
N ALA A 501 5.64 -24.97 10.08
CA ALA A 501 5.57 -25.81 8.88
C ALA A 501 4.12 -26.15 8.51
N GLY A 502 3.27 -26.40 9.51
CA GLY A 502 1.84 -26.62 9.34
C GLY A 502 1.13 -25.40 8.74
N ILE A 503 1.43 -24.19 9.22
CA ILE A 503 0.95 -22.95 8.60
C ILE A 503 1.43 -22.87 7.14
N GLY A 504 2.68 -23.25 6.87
CA GLY A 504 3.23 -23.24 5.52
C GLY A 504 2.52 -24.17 4.53
N ILE A 505 1.97 -25.29 5.00
CA ILE A 505 1.18 -26.21 4.17
C ILE A 505 -0.27 -25.71 4.06
N VAL A 506 -0.88 -25.36 5.20
CA VAL A 506 -2.30 -24.97 5.24
C VAL A 506 -2.55 -23.65 4.51
N GLY A 507 -1.56 -22.77 4.41
CA GLY A 507 -1.66 -21.54 3.64
C GLY A 507 -2.08 -21.73 2.18
N PHE A 508 -1.77 -22.89 1.58
CA PHE A 508 -2.16 -23.23 0.20
C PHE A 508 -3.57 -23.79 0.04
N ILE A 509 -4.32 -24.02 1.12
CA ILE A 509 -5.65 -24.66 1.07
C ILE A 509 -6.75 -23.83 1.75
N VAL A 510 -6.50 -22.54 2.01
CA VAL A 510 -7.44 -21.66 2.70
C VAL A 510 -7.72 -20.34 1.97
N TRP A 511 -7.09 -20.09 0.81
CA TRP A 511 -7.19 -18.81 0.10
C TRP A 511 -8.62 -18.39 -0.25
N GLY A 512 -9.52 -19.36 -0.46
CA GLY A 512 -10.93 -19.12 -0.80
C GLY A 512 -11.71 -18.34 0.26
N HIS A 513 -11.19 -18.15 1.49
CA HIS A 513 -11.85 -17.29 2.46
C HIS A 513 -11.88 -15.81 2.07
N HIS A 514 -11.03 -15.35 1.15
CA HIS A 514 -11.13 -13.99 0.60
C HIS A 514 -12.25 -13.85 -0.44
N MET A 515 -12.90 -14.96 -0.78
CA MET A 515 -13.86 -15.09 -1.87
C MET A 515 -15.21 -15.64 -1.37
N LEU A 516 -15.49 -15.61 -0.06
CA LEU A 516 -16.74 -16.16 0.50
C LEU A 516 -17.99 -15.42 -0.01
N THR A 517 -17.82 -14.16 -0.40
CA THR A 517 -18.84 -13.27 -0.98
C THR A 517 -18.86 -13.27 -2.51
N SER A 518 -17.99 -14.04 -3.18
CA SER A 518 -17.87 -14.05 -4.65
C SER A 518 -18.92 -14.92 -5.36
N GLY A 519 -19.94 -15.41 -4.64
CA GLY A 519 -20.91 -16.38 -5.16
C GLY A 519 -20.43 -17.84 -5.15
N MET A 520 -19.40 -18.16 -4.35
CA MET A 520 -18.85 -19.51 -4.21
C MET A 520 -19.92 -20.56 -3.83
N ASP A 521 -19.84 -21.74 -4.43
CA ASP A 521 -20.71 -22.88 -4.12
C ASP A 521 -20.74 -23.16 -2.60
N PRO A 522 -21.93 -23.43 -1.99
CA PRO A 522 -22.06 -23.62 -0.56
C PRO A 522 -21.15 -24.69 0.05
N PHE A 523 -20.85 -25.77 -0.67
CA PHE A 523 -19.97 -26.83 -0.20
C PHE A 523 -18.53 -26.31 -0.07
N TRP A 524 -18.00 -25.70 -1.12
CA TRP A 524 -16.66 -25.12 -1.10
C TRP A 524 -16.54 -23.99 -0.08
N ARG A 525 -17.59 -23.16 0.04
CA ARG A 525 -17.65 -22.12 1.06
C ARG A 525 -17.52 -22.69 2.47
N ALA A 526 -18.30 -23.71 2.81
CA ALA A 526 -18.24 -24.37 4.13
C ALA A 526 -16.87 -25.01 4.40
N LEU A 527 -16.24 -25.61 3.38
CA LEU A 527 -14.92 -26.20 3.50
C LEU A 527 -13.86 -25.13 3.81
N PHE A 528 -13.82 -24.03 3.05
CA PHE A 528 -12.88 -22.93 3.28
C PHE A 528 -13.07 -22.25 4.65
N MET A 529 -14.32 -22.14 5.12
CA MET A 529 -14.63 -21.66 6.47
C MET A 529 -13.94 -22.54 7.54
N ILE A 530 -14.19 -23.85 7.52
CA ILE A 530 -13.64 -24.79 8.51
C ILE A 530 -12.11 -24.82 8.45
N MET A 531 -11.54 -24.93 7.25
CA MET A 531 -10.09 -25.00 7.06
C MET A 531 -9.39 -23.74 7.54
N THR A 532 -9.99 -22.56 7.32
CA THR A 532 -9.43 -21.29 7.82
C THR A 532 -9.49 -21.21 9.35
N MET A 533 -10.59 -21.64 9.99
CA MET A 533 -10.67 -21.69 11.45
C MET A 533 -9.60 -22.60 12.06
N LEU A 534 -9.26 -23.72 11.41
CA LEU A 534 -8.22 -24.63 11.90
C LEU A 534 -6.82 -23.99 11.93
N VAL A 535 -6.56 -22.95 11.12
CA VAL A 535 -5.28 -22.21 11.14
C VAL A 535 -5.04 -21.49 12.47
N ALA A 536 -6.12 -21.14 13.19
CA ALA A 536 -6.01 -20.50 14.49
C ALA A 536 -5.35 -21.42 15.53
N ILE A 537 -5.44 -22.75 15.38
CA ILE A 537 -4.89 -23.71 16.34
C ILE A 537 -3.36 -23.68 16.38
N PRO A 538 -2.61 -23.87 15.26
CA PRO A 538 -1.15 -23.72 15.25
C PRO A 538 -0.71 -22.34 15.74
N THR A 539 -1.42 -21.28 15.36
CA THR A 539 -1.08 -19.91 15.74
C THR A 539 -1.26 -19.70 17.25
N GLY A 540 -2.37 -20.15 17.83
CA GLY A 540 -2.63 -20.10 19.26
C GLY A 540 -1.59 -20.88 20.06
N ALA A 541 -1.21 -22.08 19.62
CA ALA A 541 -0.17 -22.88 20.27
C ALA A 541 1.16 -22.12 20.40
N LYS A 542 1.51 -21.28 19.41
CA LYS A 542 2.72 -20.47 19.47
C LYS A 542 2.62 -19.33 20.48
N ILE A 543 1.46 -18.68 20.61
CA ILE A 543 1.21 -17.69 21.66
C ILE A 543 1.45 -18.31 23.03
N PHE A 544 0.89 -19.50 23.28
CA PHE A 544 1.13 -20.22 24.53
C PHE A 544 2.60 -20.63 24.74
N ASN A 545 3.30 -21.05 23.69
CA ASN A 545 4.73 -21.38 23.79
C ASN A 545 5.58 -20.14 24.12
N TRP A 546 5.27 -18.96 23.57
CA TRP A 546 5.96 -17.71 23.97
C TRP A 546 5.65 -17.35 25.42
N LEU A 547 4.38 -17.41 25.84
CA LEU A 547 4.01 -17.16 27.24
C LEU A 547 4.70 -18.13 28.21
N ALA A 548 4.77 -19.42 27.86
CA ALA A 548 5.48 -20.43 28.63
C ALA A 548 7.01 -20.21 28.66
N THR A 549 7.59 -19.64 27.59
CA THR A 549 9.00 -19.25 27.58
C THR A 549 9.27 -18.10 28.56
N LEU A 550 8.35 -17.14 28.64
CA LEU A 550 8.43 -16.01 29.56
C LEU A 550 8.17 -16.43 31.01
N TRP A 551 7.30 -17.40 31.24
CA TRP A 551 6.90 -17.84 32.57
C TRP A 551 8.08 -18.42 33.34
N GLY A 552 8.48 -17.76 34.43
CA GLY A 552 9.61 -18.16 35.27
C GLY A 552 10.97 -17.79 34.66
N GLY A 553 11.00 -17.00 33.59
CA GLY A 553 12.21 -16.36 33.07
C GLY A 553 12.56 -15.07 33.83
N SER A 554 13.79 -14.59 33.63
CA SER A 554 14.24 -13.29 34.15
C SER A 554 14.27 -12.29 33.00
N LEU A 555 13.15 -11.58 32.78
CA LEU A 555 13.00 -10.70 31.62
C LEU A 555 13.91 -9.48 31.69
N VAL A 556 14.74 -9.32 30.67
CA VAL A 556 15.47 -8.08 30.38
C VAL A 556 14.54 -7.13 29.62
N MET A 557 13.99 -6.14 30.32
CA MET A 557 13.03 -5.17 29.78
C MET A 557 13.72 -4.04 29.01
N LYS A 558 14.26 -4.37 27.84
CA LYS A 558 14.85 -3.43 26.87
C LYS A 558 13.88 -3.17 25.71
N THR A 559 14.21 -2.21 24.87
CA THR A 559 13.30 -1.75 23.80
C THR A 559 12.89 -2.89 22.85
N HIS A 560 13.80 -3.79 22.46
CA HIS A 560 13.44 -4.97 21.64
C HIS A 560 12.39 -5.85 22.33
N THR A 561 12.52 -6.07 23.65
CA THR A 561 11.57 -6.86 24.44
C THR A 561 10.20 -6.20 24.48
N LEU A 562 10.15 -4.87 24.67
CA LEU A 562 8.89 -4.12 24.69
C LEU A 562 8.13 -4.27 23.37
N TRP A 563 8.81 -4.14 22.22
CA TRP A 563 8.19 -4.34 20.91
C TRP A 563 7.72 -5.79 20.71
N SER A 564 8.47 -6.79 21.17
CA SER A 564 8.03 -8.19 21.11
C SER A 564 6.84 -8.50 22.03
N LEU A 565 6.74 -7.84 23.19
CA LEU A 565 5.56 -7.94 24.06
C LEU A 565 4.37 -7.20 23.48
N GLY A 566 4.59 -6.01 22.89
CA GLY A 566 3.57 -5.28 22.14
C GLY A 566 2.99 -6.13 21.02
N PHE A 567 3.86 -6.80 20.24
CA PHE A 567 3.49 -7.79 19.24
C PHE A 567 2.57 -8.87 19.82
N LEU A 568 2.90 -9.49 20.95
CA LEU A 568 2.06 -10.55 21.52
C LEU A 568 0.64 -10.06 21.81
N VAL A 569 0.51 -8.83 22.33
CA VAL A 569 -0.79 -8.23 22.63
C VAL A 569 -1.57 -7.92 21.35
N THR A 570 -0.97 -7.14 20.45
CA THR A 570 -1.66 -6.66 19.25
C THR A 570 -1.96 -7.78 18.27
N PHE A 571 -1.04 -8.72 18.09
CA PHE A 571 -1.26 -9.87 17.22
C PHE A 571 -2.36 -10.80 17.75
N THR A 572 -2.46 -10.97 19.09
CA THR A 572 -3.56 -11.74 19.69
C THR A 572 -4.91 -11.07 19.44
N LEU A 573 -4.99 -9.75 19.64
CA LEU A 573 -6.21 -8.99 19.35
C LEU A 573 -6.60 -9.05 17.86
N GLY A 574 -5.62 -8.94 16.97
CA GLY A 574 -5.82 -9.13 15.52
C GLY A 574 -6.28 -10.54 15.16
N GLY A 575 -5.72 -11.57 15.79
CA GLY A 575 -6.15 -12.96 15.60
C GLY A 575 -7.60 -13.16 16.03
N ILE A 576 -8.02 -12.56 17.14
CA ILE A 576 -9.41 -12.61 17.61
C ILE A 576 -10.36 -11.94 16.62
N SER A 577 -10.05 -10.73 16.13
CA SER A 577 -10.88 -10.09 15.09
C SER A 577 -10.85 -10.83 13.75
N GLY A 578 -9.78 -11.58 13.47
CA GLY A 578 -9.66 -12.43 12.29
C GLY A 578 -10.65 -13.59 12.26
N MET A 579 -11.04 -14.11 13.42
CA MET A 579 -11.95 -15.26 13.53
C MET A 579 -13.37 -14.98 13.04
N PHE A 580 -13.73 -13.72 12.81
CA PHE A 580 -15.04 -13.35 12.26
C PHE A 580 -15.11 -13.56 10.73
N PHE A 581 -14.00 -13.40 10.01
CA PHE A 581 -13.94 -13.55 8.54
C PHE A 581 -14.13 -14.99 8.02
N PRO A 582 -13.63 -16.06 8.65
CA PRO A 582 -13.95 -17.41 8.21
C PRO A 582 -15.38 -17.83 8.54
N VAL A 583 -16.19 -16.99 9.20
CA VAL A 583 -17.61 -17.27 9.42
C VAL A 583 -18.41 -16.54 8.34
N ALA A 584 -18.83 -17.25 7.27
CA ALA A 584 -19.48 -16.62 6.12
C ALA A 584 -20.70 -15.73 6.49
N GLY A 585 -21.46 -16.10 7.53
CA GLY A 585 -22.58 -15.27 8.01
C GLY A 585 -22.15 -13.91 8.59
N LEU A 586 -20.95 -13.83 9.17
CA LEU A 586 -20.36 -12.58 9.66
C LEU A 586 -19.60 -11.87 8.54
N ASP A 587 -18.88 -12.62 7.70
CA ASP A 587 -18.14 -12.06 6.57
C ASP A 587 -19.06 -11.29 5.62
N ILE A 588 -20.28 -11.75 5.34
CA ILE A 588 -21.25 -11.00 4.53
C ILE A 588 -21.45 -9.54 5.02
N HIS A 589 -21.32 -9.28 6.32
CA HIS A 589 -21.48 -7.95 6.91
C HIS A 589 -20.16 -7.17 7.05
N PHE A 590 -19.04 -7.87 7.26
CA PHE A 590 -17.74 -7.25 7.52
C PHE A 590 -16.82 -7.21 6.30
N HIS A 591 -17.15 -7.97 5.26
CA HIS A 591 -16.43 -7.99 4.00
C HIS A 591 -16.38 -6.57 3.41
N ASP A 592 -15.19 -6.16 3.02
CA ASP A 592 -14.92 -4.84 2.45
C ASP A 592 -15.39 -3.64 3.29
N SER A 593 -15.56 -3.81 4.60
CA SER A 593 -15.78 -2.70 5.52
C SER A 593 -14.49 -2.25 6.22
N TYR A 594 -14.56 -1.18 7.01
CA TYR A 594 -13.44 -0.78 7.88
C TYR A 594 -13.06 -1.85 8.92
N PHE A 595 -13.89 -2.88 9.14
CA PHE A 595 -13.56 -3.99 10.03
C PHE A 595 -12.39 -4.82 9.46
N VAL A 596 -12.37 -5.07 8.14
CA VAL A 596 -11.24 -5.78 7.50
C VAL A 596 -9.98 -4.92 7.51
N VAL A 597 -10.13 -3.60 7.35
CA VAL A 597 -9.01 -2.65 7.47
C VAL A 597 -8.43 -2.73 8.88
N ALA A 598 -9.27 -2.67 9.91
CA ALA A 598 -8.86 -2.75 11.31
C ALA A 598 -8.16 -4.08 11.62
N HIS A 599 -8.80 -5.20 11.28
CA HIS A 599 -8.25 -6.54 11.48
C HIS A 599 -6.87 -6.67 10.84
N PHE A 600 -6.75 -6.32 9.55
CA PHE A 600 -5.51 -6.49 8.82
C PHE A 600 -4.39 -5.60 9.38
N HIS A 601 -4.69 -4.35 9.77
CA HIS A 601 -3.69 -3.49 10.41
C HIS A 601 -3.27 -4.05 11.78
N TYR A 602 -4.16 -4.71 12.52
CA TYR A 602 -3.83 -5.43 13.74
C TYR A 602 -2.83 -6.57 13.56
N VAL A 603 -3.03 -7.40 12.55
CA VAL A 603 -2.13 -8.53 12.28
C VAL A 603 -0.88 -8.14 11.47
N PHE A 604 -0.94 -7.09 10.66
CA PHE A 604 0.17 -6.66 9.81
C PHE A 604 1.09 -5.64 10.50
N ILE A 605 0.55 -4.53 11.00
CA ILE A 605 1.37 -3.55 11.74
C ILE A 605 1.70 -4.11 13.12
N GLY A 606 0.68 -4.48 13.89
CA GLY A 606 0.86 -5.08 15.21
C GLY A 606 1.57 -6.43 15.19
N GLY A 607 1.56 -7.15 14.06
CA GLY A 607 2.32 -8.38 13.87
C GLY A 607 3.70 -8.13 13.26
N THR A 608 3.74 -7.96 11.94
CA THR A 608 4.99 -7.85 11.18
C THR A 608 5.80 -6.60 11.53
N VAL A 609 5.19 -5.41 11.55
CA VAL A 609 5.95 -4.16 11.76
C VAL A 609 6.51 -4.05 13.18
N PHE A 610 5.75 -4.44 14.21
CA PHE A 610 6.24 -4.45 15.59
C PHE A 610 7.37 -5.45 15.79
N ALA A 611 7.30 -6.63 15.16
CA ALA A 611 8.40 -7.57 15.14
C ALA A 611 9.63 -6.99 14.42
N LEU A 612 9.46 -6.28 13.29
CA LEU A 612 10.55 -5.60 12.60
C LEU A 612 11.19 -4.51 13.47
N PHE A 613 10.41 -3.72 14.21
CA PHE A 613 10.97 -2.78 15.18
C PHE A 613 11.77 -3.51 16.26
N SER A 614 11.25 -4.60 16.81
CA SER A 614 11.99 -5.45 17.75
C SER A 614 13.33 -5.93 17.16
N ALA A 615 13.30 -6.42 15.91
CA ALA A 615 14.49 -6.84 15.17
C ALA A 615 15.52 -5.72 14.98
N VAL A 616 15.08 -4.50 14.68
CA VAL A 616 15.99 -3.35 14.57
C VAL A 616 16.69 -3.13 15.92
N TYR A 617 15.97 -3.03 17.03
CA TYR A 617 16.60 -2.83 18.34
C TYR A 617 17.49 -4.01 18.76
N TYR A 618 17.17 -5.24 18.35
CA TYR A 618 17.90 -6.44 18.69
C TYR A 618 19.18 -6.65 17.86
N TRP A 619 19.13 -6.51 16.53
CA TRP A 619 20.27 -6.77 15.64
C TRP A 619 21.02 -5.52 15.18
N TYR A 620 20.54 -4.30 15.47
CA TYR A 620 21.32 -3.07 15.19
C TYR A 620 22.75 -3.10 15.78
N PRO A 621 22.99 -3.58 17.02
CA PRO A 621 24.35 -3.72 17.53
C PRO A 621 25.18 -4.74 16.76
N LYS A 622 24.56 -5.81 16.24
CA LYS A 622 25.24 -6.78 15.38
C LYS A 622 25.67 -6.13 14.07
N ALA A 623 24.82 -5.28 13.48
CA ALA A 623 25.11 -4.60 12.22
C ALA A 623 26.11 -3.44 12.33
N THR A 624 26.14 -2.75 13.47
CA THR A 624 26.89 -1.48 13.62
C THR A 624 27.97 -1.49 14.68
N GLY A 625 28.02 -2.51 15.54
CA GLY A 625 28.89 -2.56 16.72
C GLY A 625 28.49 -1.60 17.85
N ARG A 626 27.28 -1.01 17.81
CA ARG A 626 26.79 -0.07 18.82
C ARG A 626 25.33 -0.29 19.19
N LYS A 627 24.95 -0.03 20.44
CA LYS A 627 23.54 -0.07 20.88
C LYS A 627 22.77 1.18 20.46
N LEU A 628 21.48 1.00 20.17
CA LEU A 628 20.54 2.11 20.10
C LEU A 628 20.28 2.68 21.50
N ASN A 629 19.91 3.96 21.57
CA ASN A 629 19.58 4.61 22.83
C ASN A 629 18.24 4.08 23.37
N GLU A 630 18.24 3.54 24.58
CA GLU A 630 17.07 2.93 25.20
C GLU A 630 16.00 3.96 25.62
N THR A 631 16.37 5.20 25.96
CA THR A 631 15.37 6.23 26.32
C THR A 631 14.57 6.66 25.10
N LEU A 632 15.23 6.93 23.98
CA LEU A 632 14.56 7.20 22.70
C LEU A 632 13.75 5.98 22.23
N GLY A 633 14.29 4.78 22.44
CA GLY A 633 13.61 3.52 22.13
C GLY A 633 12.33 3.30 22.95
N LEU A 634 12.36 3.64 24.24
CA LEU A 634 11.20 3.60 25.11
C LEU A 634 10.13 4.61 24.67
N TRP A 635 10.50 5.85 24.35
CA TRP A 635 9.55 6.84 23.83
C TRP A 635 8.93 6.42 22.50
N HIS A 636 9.76 5.87 21.60
CA HIS A 636 9.27 5.28 20.35
C HIS A 636 8.23 4.20 20.61
N PHE A 637 8.50 3.29 21.56
CA PHE A 637 7.54 2.24 21.94
C PHE A 637 6.27 2.81 22.56
N LEU A 638 6.35 3.65 23.60
CA LEU A 638 5.18 4.14 24.33
C LEU A 638 4.24 4.95 23.42
N ILE A 639 4.79 5.92 22.69
CA ILE A 639 4.01 6.76 21.79
C ILE A 639 3.47 5.90 20.64
N GLY A 640 4.31 5.09 20.02
CA GLY A 640 3.93 4.23 18.90
C GLY A 640 2.83 3.22 19.28
N PHE A 641 3.02 2.46 20.36
CA PHE A 641 2.06 1.45 20.82
C PHE A 641 0.70 2.05 21.20
N SER A 642 0.70 3.15 21.95
CA SER A 642 -0.54 3.79 22.41
C SER A 642 -1.32 4.45 21.26
N SER A 643 -0.64 5.24 20.43
CA SER A 643 -1.27 5.91 19.28
C SER A 643 -1.76 4.92 18.23
N TYR A 644 -1.00 3.84 18.00
CA TYR A 644 -1.41 2.74 17.14
C TYR A 644 -2.76 2.15 17.56
N ASN A 645 -2.91 1.74 18.84
CA ASN A 645 -4.18 1.17 19.30
C ASN A 645 -5.31 2.20 19.22
N ALA A 646 -5.03 3.46 19.56
CA ALA A 646 -6.01 4.54 19.47
C ALA A 646 -6.40 4.90 18.03
N ALA A 647 -5.56 4.61 17.05
CA ALA A 647 -5.86 4.81 15.62
C ALA A 647 -6.63 3.63 15.02
N PHE A 648 -6.18 2.38 15.25
CA PHE A 648 -6.71 1.23 14.54
C PHE A 648 -7.83 0.48 15.26
N TRP A 649 -7.89 0.51 16.61
CA TRP A 649 -8.97 -0.16 17.32
C TRP A 649 -10.35 0.41 16.97
N PRO A 650 -10.54 1.75 16.94
CA PRO A 650 -11.84 2.34 16.62
C PRO A 650 -12.32 2.05 15.19
N MET A 651 -11.43 1.66 14.28
CA MET A 651 -11.84 1.24 12.93
C MET A 651 -12.73 -0.02 12.94
N HIS A 652 -12.63 -0.89 13.94
CA HIS A 652 -13.58 -2.00 14.08
C HIS A 652 -15.00 -1.47 14.31
N ALA A 653 -15.17 -0.41 15.11
CA ALA A 653 -16.46 0.22 15.33
C ALA A 653 -17.00 0.85 14.04
N LEU A 654 -16.16 1.58 13.28
CA LEU A 654 -16.53 2.10 11.96
C LEU A 654 -17.00 0.99 11.01
N GLY A 655 -16.31 -0.16 11.01
CA GLY A 655 -16.70 -1.32 10.22
C GLY A 655 -18.03 -1.94 10.65
N ILE A 656 -18.30 -2.01 11.95
CA ILE A 656 -19.59 -2.48 12.49
C ILE A 656 -20.73 -1.52 12.15
N MET A 657 -20.45 -0.21 12.14
CA MET A 657 -21.41 0.82 11.72
C MET A 657 -21.67 0.82 10.21
N GLY A 658 -20.95 0.01 9.44
CA GLY A 658 -21.16 -0.17 8.00
C GLY A 658 -20.31 0.72 7.11
N MET A 659 -19.27 1.38 7.61
CA MET A 659 -18.36 2.18 6.77
C MET A 659 -17.60 1.27 5.80
N PRO A 660 -17.79 1.38 4.47
CA PRO A 660 -17.05 0.60 3.49
C PRO A 660 -15.59 1.07 3.41
N ARG A 661 -14.66 0.16 3.12
CA ARG A 661 -13.28 0.53 2.76
C ARG A 661 -13.27 1.25 1.41
N ARG A 662 -12.20 2.00 1.10
CA ARG A 662 -12.05 2.78 -0.16
C ARG A 662 -13.10 3.89 -0.35
N THR A 663 -13.71 4.32 0.74
CA THR A 663 -14.64 5.46 0.75
C THR A 663 -13.85 6.76 0.70
N HIS A 664 -13.94 7.53 -0.39
CA HIS A 664 -13.27 8.84 -0.53
C HIS A 664 -13.82 9.88 0.46
N THR A 665 -15.13 9.92 0.66
CA THR A 665 -15.80 10.85 1.58
C THR A 665 -17.08 10.25 2.17
N TYR A 666 -17.60 10.83 3.24
CA TYR A 666 -18.82 10.41 3.94
C TYR A 666 -19.64 11.62 4.36
N THR A 667 -20.94 11.43 4.56
CA THR A 667 -21.86 12.49 5.01
C THR A 667 -21.83 12.64 6.53
N LEU A 668 -22.18 13.82 7.05
CA LEU A 668 -22.30 14.03 8.50
C LEU A 668 -23.30 13.07 9.16
N GLU A 669 -24.40 12.76 8.47
CA GLU A 669 -25.49 11.88 8.93
C GLU A 669 -25.05 10.41 9.12
N SER A 670 -23.95 9.99 8.50
CA SER A 670 -23.39 8.64 8.67
C SER A 670 -22.95 8.32 10.10
N GLY A 671 -22.69 9.34 10.92
CA GLY A 671 -22.15 9.17 12.27
C GLY A 671 -20.67 8.79 12.32
N PHE A 672 -19.96 8.78 11.18
CA PHE A 672 -18.55 8.37 11.12
C PHE A 672 -17.54 9.47 11.51
N ALA A 673 -18.00 10.73 11.63
CA ALA A 673 -17.12 11.90 11.77
C ALA A 673 -16.22 11.84 13.02
N GLU A 674 -16.79 11.60 14.20
CA GLU A 674 -16.03 11.58 15.46
C GLU A 674 -14.95 10.49 15.46
N TYR A 675 -15.31 9.29 14.99
CA TYR A 675 -14.39 8.18 14.85
C TYR A 675 -13.28 8.49 13.85
N ASN A 676 -13.60 9.01 12.67
CA ASN A 676 -12.57 9.32 11.67
C ASN A 676 -11.63 10.45 12.10
N MET A 677 -12.13 11.48 12.81
CA MET A 677 -11.29 12.53 13.37
C MET A 677 -10.32 11.98 14.43
N ALA A 678 -10.82 11.12 15.35
CA ALA A 678 -9.98 10.46 16.35
C ALA A 678 -8.92 9.56 15.68
N VAL A 679 -9.34 8.70 14.75
CA VAL A 679 -8.47 7.82 13.97
C VAL A 679 -7.38 8.62 13.27
N THR A 680 -7.74 9.75 12.64
CA THR A 680 -6.80 10.62 11.94
C THR A 680 -5.77 11.20 12.90
N THR A 681 -6.22 11.78 14.02
CA THR A 681 -5.33 12.37 15.03
C THR A 681 -4.28 11.36 15.51
N PHE A 682 -4.72 10.15 15.87
CA PHE A 682 -3.81 9.12 16.36
C PHE A 682 -2.96 8.48 15.25
N ALA A 683 -3.45 8.41 14.01
CA ALA A 683 -2.64 7.99 12.87
C ALA A 683 -1.46 8.95 12.63
N PHE A 684 -1.68 10.26 12.76
CA PHE A 684 -0.61 11.26 12.69
C PHE A 684 0.40 11.12 13.83
N ILE A 685 -0.05 10.94 15.06
CA ILE A 685 0.84 10.69 16.21
C ILE A 685 1.67 9.42 15.99
N PHE A 686 1.05 8.34 15.49
CA PHE A 686 1.74 7.10 15.15
C PHE A 686 2.78 7.31 14.05
N GLY A 687 2.42 8.01 12.97
CA GLY A 687 3.33 8.34 11.86
C GLY A 687 4.53 9.16 12.32
N ILE A 688 4.31 10.21 13.12
CA ILE A 688 5.38 11.06 13.67
C ILE A 688 6.28 10.27 14.63
N SER A 689 5.73 9.31 15.38
CA SER A 689 6.53 8.49 16.30
C SER A 689 7.64 7.70 15.58
N GLN A 690 7.47 7.38 14.29
CA GLN A 690 8.50 6.69 13.51
C GLN A 690 9.77 7.53 13.33
N LEU A 691 9.65 8.86 13.38
CA LEU A 691 10.81 9.78 13.35
C LEU A 691 11.69 9.62 14.59
N LEU A 692 11.16 9.13 15.72
CA LEU A 692 11.96 8.80 16.90
C LEU A 692 12.93 7.65 16.61
N LEU A 693 12.50 6.64 15.84
CA LEU A 693 13.37 5.55 15.40
C LEU A 693 14.46 6.06 14.45
N VAL A 694 14.09 6.88 13.46
CA VAL A 694 15.04 7.51 12.53
C VAL A 694 16.08 8.30 13.30
N TRP A 695 15.63 9.17 14.22
CA TRP A 695 16.52 9.95 15.07
C TRP A 695 17.40 9.08 15.95
N ASN A 696 16.87 8.00 16.52
CA ASN A 696 17.64 7.08 17.35
C ASN A 696 18.75 6.37 16.55
N ILE A 697 18.46 5.93 15.33
CA ILE A 697 19.47 5.36 14.41
C ILE A 697 20.59 6.38 14.15
N ILE A 698 20.24 7.62 13.79
CA ILE A 698 21.22 8.68 13.51
C ILE A 698 22.04 9.00 14.76
N TYR A 699 21.39 9.24 15.90
CA TYR A 699 22.02 9.56 17.18
C TYR A 699 22.97 8.46 17.64
N SER A 700 22.49 7.22 17.65
CA SER A 700 23.21 6.07 18.19
C SER A 700 24.33 5.59 17.28
N SER A 701 24.24 5.84 15.96
CA SER A 701 25.38 5.64 15.06
C SER A 701 26.62 6.43 15.53
N ARG A 702 26.44 7.61 16.16
CA ARG A 702 27.53 8.47 16.67
C ARG A 702 27.86 8.21 18.13
N ARG A 703 26.84 8.12 18.97
CA ARG A 703 26.95 8.19 20.44
C ARG A 703 26.53 6.91 21.15
N GLY A 704 26.10 5.89 20.41
CA GLY A 704 25.70 4.60 20.98
C GLY A 704 26.87 3.90 21.65
N GLU A 705 26.59 3.20 22.75
CA GLU A 705 27.57 2.40 23.50
C GLU A 705 28.19 1.34 22.57
N PRO A 706 29.53 1.30 22.41
CA PRO A 706 30.20 0.24 21.67
C PRO A 706 30.00 -1.11 22.34
N VAL A 707 29.83 -2.16 21.53
CA VAL A 707 29.60 -3.52 22.03
C VAL A 707 30.56 -4.54 21.45
N GLY A 708 30.74 -5.63 22.18
CA GLY A 708 31.43 -6.82 21.68
C GLY A 708 30.56 -7.67 20.75
N LYS A 709 30.93 -8.95 20.65
CA LYS A 709 30.27 -9.94 19.78
C LYS A 709 28.81 -10.19 20.17
N ASP A 710 28.56 -10.30 21.46
CA ASP A 710 27.25 -10.67 22.02
C ASP A 710 26.83 -9.67 23.12
N PRO A 711 26.05 -8.63 22.76
CA PRO A 711 25.59 -7.63 23.72
C PRO A 711 24.41 -8.10 24.58
N TRP A 712 23.74 -9.21 24.22
CA TRP A 712 22.46 -9.62 24.80
C TRP A 712 22.53 -10.97 25.53
N GLY A 713 23.59 -11.75 25.32
CA GLY A 713 23.66 -13.13 25.82
C GLY A 713 22.90 -14.10 24.92
N GLY A 714 22.95 -13.90 23.60
CA GLY A 714 22.25 -14.70 22.60
C GLY A 714 22.82 -16.12 22.45
N TRP A 715 22.01 -17.03 21.91
CA TRP A 715 22.32 -18.48 21.88
C TRP A 715 22.77 -18.99 20.50
N SER A 716 22.45 -18.24 19.46
CA SER A 716 22.63 -18.58 18.06
C SER A 716 23.99 -18.14 17.51
N LEU A 717 24.43 -18.75 16.39
CA LEU A 717 25.80 -18.62 15.89
C LEU A 717 26.19 -17.21 15.45
N GLU A 718 25.24 -16.33 15.13
CA GLU A 718 25.53 -14.92 14.80
C GLU A 718 26.20 -14.17 15.94
N TRP A 719 26.00 -14.59 17.19
CA TRP A 719 26.61 -13.98 18.37
C TRP A 719 28.04 -14.47 18.62
N SER A 720 28.51 -15.50 17.90
CA SER A 720 29.88 -16.02 18.00
C SER A 720 30.92 -15.21 17.18
N THR A 721 30.45 -14.45 16.18
CA THR A 721 31.26 -13.58 15.32
C THR A 721 31.24 -12.12 15.79
N THR A 722 32.13 -11.28 15.26
CA THR A 722 32.25 -9.86 15.63
C THR A 722 30.99 -9.06 15.30
N SER A 723 30.93 -7.84 15.84
CA SER A 723 29.87 -6.87 15.59
C SER A 723 30.52 -5.55 15.13
N PRO A 724 30.52 -5.21 13.84
CA PRO A 724 29.99 -5.97 12.70
C PRO A 724 30.78 -7.25 12.38
N PRO A 725 30.16 -8.26 11.74
CA PRO A 725 30.85 -9.46 11.25
C PRO A 725 31.84 -9.15 10.11
N PRO A 726 32.93 -9.92 9.95
CA PRO A 726 33.88 -9.73 8.85
C PRO A 726 33.32 -10.24 7.51
N THR A 727 34.08 -10.01 6.44
CA THR A 727 33.82 -10.59 5.10
C THR A 727 35.02 -11.46 4.71
N PRO A 728 34.85 -12.78 4.51
CA PRO A 728 33.64 -13.58 4.70
C PRO A 728 33.20 -13.66 6.18
N SER A 729 31.93 -14.02 6.43
CA SER A 729 31.31 -13.96 7.76
C SER A 729 31.97 -14.84 8.84
N PHE A 730 32.56 -15.96 8.40
CA PHE A 730 33.37 -16.84 9.22
C PHE A 730 34.65 -17.24 8.47
N HIS A 731 35.81 -17.03 9.10
CA HIS A 731 37.07 -17.58 8.58
C HIS A 731 37.09 -19.10 8.73
N ASP A 732 36.87 -19.57 9.95
CA ASP A 732 36.68 -20.97 10.32
C ASP A 732 35.20 -21.25 10.55
N ILE A 733 34.68 -22.28 9.89
CA ILE A 733 33.26 -22.65 10.01
C ILE A 733 33.01 -23.17 11.43
N PRO A 734 32.09 -22.57 12.21
CA PRO A 734 31.82 -23.00 13.57
C PRO A 734 31.08 -24.35 13.57
N THR A 735 31.28 -25.15 14.61
CA THR A 735 30.45 -26.34 14.86
C THR A 735 29.40 -26.00 15.92
N GLN A 736 28.11 -26.19 15.62
CA GLN A 736 27.06 -26.01 16.62
C GLN A 736 27.05 -27.19 17.60
N LEU A 737 27.23 -26.88 18.89
CA LEU A 737 27.15 -27.83 19.99
C LEU A 737 25.83 -27.68 20.75
N ASP A 738 25.49 -28.65 21.60
CA ASP A 738 24.29 -28.60 22.46
C ASP A 738 24.67 -28.25 23.90
N LYS A 739 24.29 -27.04 24.35
CA LYS A 739 24.50 -26.58 25.73
C LYS A 739 23.81 -27.48 26.75
N ASN A 740 22.71 -28.13 26.41
CA ASN A 740 22.01 -29.05 27.33
C ASN A 740 22.77 -30.37 27.49
N GLU A 741 23.54 -30.80 26.49
CA GLU A 741 24.48 -31.92 26.61
C GLU A 741 25.67 -31.49 27.49
N GLU A 742 26.22 -30.28 27.27
CA GLU A 742 27.34 -29.72 28.05
C GLU A 742 27.02 -29.58 29.56
N PHE A 743 25.82 -29.11 29.90
CA PHE A 743 25.36 -28.98 31.29
C PHE A 743 24.67 -30.24 31.85
N GLY A 744 24.67 -31.35 31.11
CA GLY A 744 24.12 -32.64 31.57
C GLY A 744 22.59 -32.68 31.74
N HIS A 745 21.85 -31.75 31.13
CA HIS A 745 20.39 -31.70 31.14
C HIS A 745 19.75 -32.69 30.16
N HIS A 746 20.47 -33.13 29.14
CA HIS A 746 20.11 -34.27 28.30
C HIS A 746 20.98 -35.47 28.66
N LYS A 747 20.59 -36.24 29.68
CA LYS A 747 21.09 -37.61 29.81
C LYS A 747 20.34 -38.50 28.81
N HIS A 748 21.07 -39.14 27.90
CA HIS A 748 20.53 -40.10 26.95
C HIS A 748 20.04 -41.42 27.58
N ASP A 749 20.17 -41.57 28.90
CA ASP A 749 19.89 -42.82 29.64
C ASP A 749 18.45 -42.92 30.18
N GLY A 750 17.56 -42.00 29.81
CA GLY A 750 16.14 -42.07 30.21
C GLY A 750 15.30 -42.84 29.19
N PRO A 751 14.30 -43.63 29.62
CA PRO A 751 13.43 -44.36 28.69
C PRO A 751 12.76 -43.38 27.73
N SER A 752 12.72 -43.77 26.47
CA SER A 752 12.13 -43.00 25.38
C SER A 752 10.69 -42.61 25.71
N LEU A 753 10.18 -41.52 25.12
CA LEU A 753 8.79 -41.10 25.32
C LEU A 753 7.80 -42.22 24.95
N LYS A 754 8.17 -43.06 23.98
CA LYS A 754 7.42 -44.26 23.58
C LYS A 754 7.39 -45.31 24.69
N GLU A 755 8.52 -45.58 25.35
CA GLU A 755 8.58 -46.49 26.50
C GLU A 755 7.84 -45.92 27.72
N LYS A 756 7.91 -44.61 27.96
CA LYS A 756 7.15 -43.96 29.03
C LYS A 756 5.64 -43.98 28.79
N LEU A 757 5.18 -43.91 27.55
CA LEU A 757 3.75 -43.93 27.21
C LEU A 757 3.19 -45.36 27.13
N TRP A 758 4.01 -46.34 26.72
CA TRP A 758 3.55 -47.71 26.51
C TRP A 758 3.81 -48.65 27.69
N ASN A 759 4.78 -48.32 28.55
CA ASN A 759 5.12 -49.08 29.76
C ASN A 759 4.74 -48.35 31.05
N ALA A 760 3.89 -47.30 30.97
CA ALA A 760 3.32 -46.71 32.17
C ALA A 760 2.32 -47.70 32.77
N GLU A 761 2.71 -48.38 33.84
CA GLU A 761 1.75 -49.10 34.66
C GLU A 761 0.77 -48.11 35.30
N PRO A 762 -0.53 -48.45 35.37
CA PRO A 762 -1.53 -47.61 36.01
C PRO A 762 -1.13 -47.36 37.46
N LYS A 763 -1.10 -46.09 37.86
CA LYS A 763 -0.90 -45.71 39.27
C LYS A 763 -2.02 -46.32 40.12
N GLY A 764 -1.68 -47.35 40.89
CA GLY A 764 -2.60 -48.06 41.80
C GLY A 764 -2.37 -49.56 41.97
N ALA A 765 -1.25 -50.11 41.51
CA ALA A 765 -0.92 -51.54 41.67
C ALA A 765 0.27 -51.80 42.62
N GLU A 766 0.45 -50.98 43.65
CA GLU A 766 1.22 -51.36 44.84
C GLU A 766 0.45 -50.89 46.08
N GLU A 767 -0.05 -51.88 46.82
CA GLU A 767 -0.85 -51.92 48.07
C GLU A 767 -2.31 -51.45 48.05
#